data_AF-A0A9W6KW60-F1
#
_entry.id   AF-A0A9W6KW60-F1
#
_cell.length_a   1.000
_cell.length_b   1.000
_cell.length_c   1.000
_cell.angle_alpha   90.00
_cell.angle_beta   90.00
_cell.angle_gamma   90.00
#
_symmetry.space_group_name_H-M   'P 1'
#
loop_
_entity.id
_entity.type
_entity.pdbx_description
1 polymer ?
#
loop_
_entity_poly.entity_id
_entity_poly.type
_entity_poly.pdbx_seq_one_letter_code
_entity_poly.pdbx_strand_id
1 'polypeptide(L)'
;MTSPSGRIDQIVFRWRARASAGGGQDGVGPDATSLTESAVAWWDERLALRITRAPGRNERPSLAYLRVDAYGVVLHKVPARDDHGRPGAAVAHALIGPAELINVQLALGLEHWPHWAGRNDPGAYPPGRVGTVPFAVLREHADAALAQPVNDPGGAFDELLDRVLANPAAPLTVVMPDAPATALVRGLVDVLGDVRDLTFAANEDDDTDPDLPRLVFLDAVTGGSGYAATRERLYPGQPGARVDGFTQQLADMWRRGGAAELAPLRGGRSLSRAADVQQWEREVVVGGRILRTTLLEAVTTGQAAPEHLELLHTEAGQRQIEAEAAKLNDGDLAAAYQTWQPGGQVATRYPGASQVITRLVVQRAMRSGASKTLREALKRSAFDPELVDAHLRAWAAHGRNANAGPAAIVELAQLAASFGVPPALQAPGMRALMDRISLADLIELANRYTGSNVHTAELLLSAAEGRGFDPGALDAAQMALERTDYLIYCIPFLPGDARIAQDRWQRLLRAVFGAQLGDEHGRVHHDVLKFLGRKDAPEVPPALAFALRTFPGTLTGKARVDQLAARDFYLAAGLEDIWPERDELLRAERTTKVMRQRSSHGDSAGTVTRSAVAAAPARVRRSVEPRLLMIIGGAALVVVALVAVVIFAMSGGSQ
;
A
#
# COMPACT_ATOMS: atom_id res chain seq x y z
N MET A 1 -27.39 -31.03 -29.35
CA MET A 1 -28.48 -30.05 -29.54
C MET A 1 -27.87 -28.65 -29.46
N THR A 2 -27.78 -27.94 -30.58
CA THR A 2 -27.29 -26.55 -30.62
C THR A 2 -28.35 -25.71 -31.31
N SER A 3 -28.99 -24.79 -30.57
CA SER A 3 -29.83 -23.74 -31.16
C SER A 3 -28.94 -22.53 -31.41
N PRO A 4 -28.47 -22.25 -32.64
CA PRO A 4 -27.43 -21.24 -32.92
C PRO A 4 -28.00 -19.82 -33.04
N SER A 5 -29.18 -19.60 -32.48
CA SER A 5 -29.96 -18.38 -32.54
C SER A 5 -30.61 -18.19 -31.18
N GLY A 6 -30.72 -16.94 -30.70
CA GLY A 6 -31.34 -16.63 -29.41
C GLY A 6 -32.84 -16.97 -29.38
N ARG A 7 -33.15 -18.25 -29.28
CA ARG A 7 -34.48 -18.85 -29.24
C ARG A 7 -34.51 -19.87 -28.11
N ILE A 8 -35.56 -19.76 -27.31
CA ILE A 8 -35.79 -20.52 -26.09
C ILE A 8 -36.85 -21.58 -26.37
N ASP A 9 -36.56 -22.81 -25.99
CA ASP A 9 -37.46 -23.94 -26.12
C ASP A 9 -38.53 -23.94 -25.02
N GLN A 10 -39.66 -24.57 -25.30
CA GLN A 10 -40.82 -24.62 -24.42
C GLN A 10 -41.31 -26.06 -24.22
N ILE A 11 -41.71 -26.40 -23.00
CA ILE A 11 -42.53 -27.58 -22.69
C ILE A 11 -43.66 -27.16 -21.76
N VAL A 12 -44.90 -27.45 -22.15
CA VAL A 12 -46.07 -27.40 -21.28
C VAL A 12 -46.39 -28.82 -20.83
N PHE A 13 -46.40 -29.02 -19.52
CA PHE A 13 -46.80 -30.26 -18.87
C PHE A 13 -48.21 -30.12 -18.29
N ARG A 14 -49.01 -31.17 -18.40
CA ARG A 14 -50.35 -31.26 -17.81
C ARG A 14 -50.56 -32.63 -17.18
N TRP A 15 -51.44 -32.69 -16.18
CA TRP A 15 -52.03 -33.96 -15.76
C TRP A 15 -52.77 -34.60 -16.94
N ARG A 16 -52.64 -35.91 -17.10
CA ARG A 16 -53.42 -36.71 -18.04
C ARG A 16 -53.82 -38.03 -17.38
N ALA A 17 -55.11 -38.33 -17.32
CA ALA A 17 -55.56 -39.70 -17.05
C ALA A 17 -55.16 -40.60 -18.25
N ARG A 18 -54.42 -41.69 -18.00
CA ARG A 18 -54.10 -42.66 -19.07
C ARG A 18 -55.18 -43.73 -19.11
N ALA A 19 -55.86 -43.85 -20.25
CA ALA A 19 -56.89 -44.87 -20.47
C ALA A 19 -56.37 -46.27 -20.09
N SER A 20 -57.19 -47.02 -19.35
CA SER A 20 -56.82 -48.18 -18.51
C SER A 20 -56.28 -49.42 -19.22
N ALA A 21 -55.84 -49.31 -20.48
CA ALA A 21 -55.37 -50.40 -21.34
C ALA A 21 -53.84 -50.38 -21.51
N GLY A 22 -53.08 -50.50 -20.42
CA GLY A 22 -51.65 -50.80 -20.49
C GLY A 22 -50.73 -50.11 -19.47
N GLY A 23 -50.82 -50.50 -18.20
CA GLY A 23 -49.69 -50.47 -17.23
C GLY A 23 -49.05 -49.13 -16.82
N GLY A 24 -49.35 -48.02 -17.49
CA GLY A 24 -48.85 -46.69 -17.12
C GLY A 24 -49.64 -46.11 -15.95
N GLN A 25 -48.94 -45.51 -14.98
CA GLN A 25 -49.58 -44.75 -13.90
C GLN A 25 -50.14 -43.42 -14.45
N ASP A 26 -51.25 -42.96 -13.87
CA ASP A 26 -51.74 -41.59 -14.05
C ASP A 26 -50.70 -40.59 -13.51
N GLY A 27 -50.56 -39.44 -14.17
CA GLY A 27 -49.58 -38.45 -13.74
C GLY A 27 -49.52 -37.20 -14.62
N VAL A 28 -48.56 -36.34 -14.28
CA VAL A 28 -48.20 -35.17 -15.10
C VAL A 28 -47.17 -35.59 -16.14
N GLY A 29 -47.32 -35.12 -17.37
CA GLY A 29 -46.38 -35.35 -18.46
C GLY A 29 -46.47 -34.28 -19.55
N PRO A 30 -45.57 -34.31 -20.54
CA PRO A 30 -45.51 -33.30 -21.61
C PRO A 30 -46.77 -33.38 -22.48
N ASP A 31 -47.44 -32.23 -22.61
CA ASP A 31 -48.68 -32.05 -23.36
C ASP A 31 -48.45 -31.22 -24.64
N ALA A 32 -47.59 -30.21 -24.59
CA ALA A 32 -47.17 -29.44 -25.76
C ALA A 32 -45.67 -29.05 -25.70
N THR A 33 -44.95 -29.04 -26.83
CA THR A 33 -43.50 -28.77 -26.84
C THR A 33 -42.92 -28.27 -28.17
N SER A 34 -41.82 -27.52 -28.11
CA SER A 34 -40.97 -27.18 -29.27
C SER A 34 -39.86 -28.19 -29.57
N LEU A 35 -39.53 -29.08 -28.62
CA LEU A 35 -38.35 -29.95 -28.67
C LEU A 35 -38.54 -31.23 -29.49
N THR A 36 -37.45 -31.88 -29.91
CA THR A 36 -37.52 -33.22 -30.52
C THR A 36 -37.99 -34.26 -29.50
N GLU A 37 -38.63 -35.34 -29.93
CA GLU A 37 -39.17 -36.39 -29.04
C GLU A 37 -38.12 -36.95 -28.06
N SER A 38 -36.89 -37.16 -28.56
CA SER A 38 -35.73 -37.56 -27.74
C SER A 38 -35.34 -36.53 -26.67
N ALA A 39 -35.46 -35.24 -26.97
CA ALA A 39 -35.17 -34.17 -26.01
C ALA A 39 -36.32 -33.98 -25.01
N VAL A 40 -37.57 -34.20 -25.43
CA VAL A 40 -38.74 -34.21 -24.55
C VAL A 40 -38.59 -35.30 -23.49
N ALA A 41 -38.25 -36.53 -23.88
CA ALA A 41 -38.04 -37.64 -22.94
C ALA A 41 -36.91 -37.35 -21.92
N TRP A 42 -35.81 -36.73 -22.36
CA TRP A 42 -34.68 -36.35 -21.50
C TRP A 42 -35.05 -35.28 -20.47
N TRP A 43 -35.90 -34.32 -20.85
CA TRP A 43 -36.40 -33.27 -19.96
C TRP A 43 -37.55 -33.73 -19.07
N ASP A 44 -38.41 -34.64 -19.54
CA ASP A 44 -39.49 -35.25 -18.75
C ASP A 44 -38.90 -36.00 -17.54
N GLU A 45 -37.89 -36.84 -17.76
CA GLU A 45 -37.12 -37.51 -16.70
C GLU A 45 -36.58 -36.54 -15.62
N ARG A 46 -36.15 -35.34 -16.03
CA ARG A 46 -35.50 -34.34 -15.16
C ARG A 46 -36.44 -33.32 -14.52
N LEU A 47 -37.68 -33.23 -14.98
CA LEU A 47 -38.65 -32.23 -14.52
C LEU A 47 -39.91 -32.86 -13.91
N ALA A 48 -40.26 -34.10 -14.25
CA ALA A 48 -41.47 -34.76 -13.76
C ALA A 48 -41.57 -34.74 -12.22
N LEU A 49 -40.51 -35.09 -11.50
CA LEU A 49 -40.48 -35.08 -10.03
C LEU A 49 -40.73 -33.69 -9.43
N ARG A 50 -40.27 -32.62 -10.09
CA ARG A 50 -40.42 -31.22 -9.65
C ARG A 50 -41.78 -30.59 -10.02
N ILE A 51 -42.53 -31.27 -10.88
CA ILE A 51 -43.87 -30.87 -11.34
C ILE A 51 -44.96 -31.67 -10.62
N THR A 52 -44.66 -32.89 -10.16
CA THR A 52 -45.65 -33.75 -9.52
C THR A 52 -46.01 -33.32 -8.10
N ARG A 53 -47.33 -33.22 -7.86
CA ARG A 53 -48.01 -32.96 -6.58
C ARG A 53 -47.95 -31.52 -6.09
N ALA A 54 -49.05 -30.80 -6.33
CA ALA A 54 -49.54 -29.85 -5.34
C ALA A 54 -50.47 -30.62 -4.38
N PRO A 55 -50.05 -31.09 -3.19
CA PRO A 55 -51.03 -31.44 -2.15
C PRO A 55 -51.94 -30.23 -1.94
N GLY A 56 -53.26 -30.39 -2.10
CA GLY A 56 -54.22 -29.29 -2.29
C GLY A 56 -54.35 -28.29 -1.13
N ARG A 57 -53.32 -27.47 -0.96
CA ARG A 57 -53.10 -26.44 0.07
C ARG A 57 -52.55 -25.16 -0.56
N ASN A 58 -51.56 -25.28 -1.46
CA ASN A 58 -51.12 -24.15 -2.28
C ASN A 58 -52.06 -23.94 -3.48
N GLU A 59 -52.81 -22.84 -3.45
CA GLU A 59 -53.62 -22.37 -4.60
C GLU A 59 -52.87 -21.33 -5.46
N ARG A 60 -51.62 -21.00 -5.11
CA ARG A 60 -50.82 -19.98 -5.81
C ARG A 60 -49.92 -20.57 -6.90
N PRO A 61 -49.65 -19.81 -7.98
CA PRO A 61 -48.57 -20.13 -8.89
C PRO A 61 -47.21 -20.20 -8.17
N SER A 62 -46.37 -21.12 -8.62
CA SER A 62 -44.99 -21.32 -8.20
C SER A 62 -44.06 -21.00 -9.37
N LEU A 63 -42.92 -20.39 -9.07
CA LEU A 63 -41.88 -20.04 -10.05
C LEU A 63 -40.54 -20.58 -9.56
N ALA A 64 -39.87 -21.36 -10.39
CA ALA A 64 -38.55 -21.88 -10.11
C ALA A 64 -37.55 -21.54 -11.23
N TYR A 65 -36.31 -21.24 -10.83
CA TYR A 65 -35.15 -21.20 -11.70
C TYR A 65 -34.22 -22.36 -11.34
N LEU A 66 -34.00 -23.25 -12.30
CA LEU A 66 -33.16 -24.43 -12.18
C LEU A 66 -32.00 -24.32 -13.16
N ARG A 67 -30.89 -24.97 -12.84
CA ARG A 67 -29.74 -25.13 -13.74
C ARG A 67 -29.42 -26.61 -13.86
N VAL A 68 -29.36 -27.10 -15.09
CA VAL A 68 -29.17 -28.52 -15.43
C VAL A 68 -28.08 -28.58 -16.51
N ASP A 69 -26.91 -29.08 -16.13
CA ASP A 69 -25.70 -29.05 -16.96
C ASP A 69 -25.40 -27.63 -17.49
N ALA A 70 -25.43 -27.44 -18.82
CA ALA A 70 -25.23 -26.16 -19.51
C ALA A 70 -26.52 -25.35 -19.73
N TYR A 71 -27.67 -25.85 -19.27
CA TYR A 71 -28.99 -25.27 -19.51
C TYR A 71 -29.55 -24.58 -18.27
N GLY A 72 -30.17 -23.42 -18.47
CA GLY A 72 -31.07 -22.79 -17.52
C GLY A 72 -32.51 -23.15 -17.83
N VAL A 73 -33.33 -23.32 -16.80
CA VAL A 73 -34.76 -23.61 -16.92
C VAL A 73 -35.56 -22.68 -16.03
N VAL A 74 -36.54 -21.98 -16.59
CA VAL A 74 -37.59 -21.30 -15.81
C VAL A 74 -38.83 -22.17 -15.83
N LEU A 75 -39.29 -22.60 -14.67
CA LEU A 75 -40.48 -23.44 -14.50
C LEU A 75 -41.56 -22.64 -13.79
N HIS A 76 -42.68 -22.37 -14.46
CA HIS A 76 -43.85 -21.75 -13.88
C HIS A 76 -44.96 -22.79 -13.71
N LYS A 77 -45.30 -23.12 -12.46
CA LYS A 77 -46.33 -24.11 -12.09
C LYS A 77 -47.60 -23.38 -11.66
N VAL A 78 -48.74 -23.74 -12.22
CA VAL A 78 -50.06 -23.23 -11.83
C VAL A 78 -50.87 -24.40 -11.25
N PRO A 79 -51.40 -24.29 -10.01
CA PRO A 79 -52.32 -25.27 -9.47
C PRO A 79 -53.52 -25.49 -10.38
N ALA A 80 -53.86 -26.75 -10.61
CA ALA A 80 -54.93 -27.16 -11.49
C ALA A 80 -55.80 -28.25 -10.86
N ARG A 81 -56.92 -28.54 -11.52
CA ARG A 81 -57.72 -29.73 -11.24
C ARG A 81 -57.45 -30.77 -12.33
N ASP A 82 -57.52 -32.04 -11.95
CA ASP A 82 -57.44 -33.12 -12.93
C ASP A 82 -58.73 -33.22 -13.78
N ASP A 83 -58.74 -34.15 -14.73
CA ASP A 83 -59.88 -34.44 -15.61
C ASP A 83 -61.16 -34.87 -14.86
N HIS A 84 -61.06 -35.10 -13.54
CA HIS A 84 -62.17 -35.44 -12.64
C HIS A 84 -62.49 -34.33 -11.62
N GLY A 85 -61.92 -33.13 -11.79
CA GLY A 85 -62.14 -31.97 -10.93
C GLY A 85 -61.43 -32.04 -9.56
N ARG A 86 -60.60 -33.05 -9.31
CA ARG A 86 -59.89 -33.25 -8.03
C ARG A 86 -58.73 -32.24 -7.92
N PRO A 87 -58.51 -31.64 -6.74
CA PRO A 87 -57.38 -30.75 -6.52
C PRO A 87 -56.06 -31.55 -6.51
N GLY A 88 -54.99 -30.90 -6.95
CA GLY A 88 -53.61 -31.39 -6.87
C GLY A 88 -52.97 -31.86 -8.17
N ALA A 89 -53.63 -31.58 -9.30
CA ALA A 89 -52.95 -31.46 -10.58
C ALA A 89 -52.21 -30.12 -10.67
N ALA A 90 -51.31 -30.00 -11.63
CA ALA A 90 -50.69 -28.73 -12.00
C ALA A 90 -50.56 -28.62 -13.53
N VAL A 91 -50.62 -27.40 -14.05
CA VAL A 91 -50.09 -27.05 -15.37
C VAL A 91 -48.72 -26.43 -15.15
N ALA A 92 -47.67 -27.01 -15.72
CA ALA A 92 -46.32 -26.46 -15.60
C ALA A 92 -45.78 -26.06 -16.97
N HIS A 93 -45.27 -24.83 -17.10
CA HIS A 93 -44.62 -24.35 -18.31
C HIS A 93 -43.12 -24.15 -18.04
N ALA A 94 -42.29 -24.92 -18.73
CA ALA A 94 -40.84 -24.81 -18.71
C ALA A 94 -40.32 -24.03 -19.92
N LEU A 95 -39.53 -22.98 -19.68
CA LEU A 95 -38.69 -22.31 -20.68
C LEU A 95 -37.25 -22.83 -20.55
N ILE A 96 -36.66 -23.29 -21.65
CA ILE A 96 -35.40 -24.05 -21.65
C ILE A 96 -34.41 -23.45 -22.65
N GLY A 97 -33.16 -23.24 -22.23
CA GLY A 97 -32.12 -22.71 -23.11
C GLY A 97 -30.74 -22.67 -22.43
N PRO A 98 -29.70 -22.16 -23.11
CA PRO A 98 -28.38 -22.00 -22.53
C PRO A 98 -28.42 -21.19 -21.23
N ALA A 99 -27.69 -21.61 -20.20
CA ALA A 99 -27.65 -20.92 -18.91
C ALA A 99 -27.09 -19.48 -18.99
N GLU A 100 -26.36 -19.15 -20.06
CA GLU A 100 -25.91 -17.79 -20.37
C GLU A 100 -27.06 -16.85 -20.78
N LEU A 101 -28.16 -17.41 -21.32
CA LEU A 101 -29.35 -16.66 -21.72
C LEU A 101 -30.43 -16.73 -20.64
N ILE A 102 -30.72 -17.93 -20.13
CA ILE A 102 -31.67 -18.17 -19.04
C ILE A 102 -30.93 -18.20 -17.71
N ASN A 103 -30.92 -17.06 -17.05
CA ASN A 103 -30.32 -16.84 -15.73
C ASN A 103 -31.39 -16.44 -14.69
N VAL A 104 -30.97 -16.32 -13.42
CA VAL A 104 -31.84 -15.97 -12.30
C VAL A 104 -32.56 -14.62 -12.50
N GLN A 105 -31.90 -13.63 -13.11
CA GLN A 105 -32.51 -12.33 -13.43
C GLN A 105 -33.66 -12.49 -14.43
N LEU A 106 -33.43 -13.21 -15.54
CA LEU A 106 -34.48 -13.48 -16.53
C LEU A 106 -35.66 -14.21 -15.88
N ALA A 107 -35.40 -15.21 -15.04
CA ALA A 107 -36.45 -15.94 -14.34
C ALA A 107 -37.32 -15.04 -13.46
N LEU A 108 -36.68 -14.19 -12.62
CA LEU A 108 -37.37 -13.24 -11.75
C LEU A 108 -38.21 -12.23 -12.55
N GLY A 109 -37.65 -11.65 -13.61
CA GLY A 109 -38.39 -10.71 -14.47
C GLY A 109 -39.55 -11.36 -15.24
N LEU A 110 -39.50 -12.68 -15.47
CA LEU A 110 -40.58 -13.43 -16.12
C LEU A 110 -41.70 -13.89 -15.19
N GLU A 111 -41.63 -13.68 -13.86
CA GLU A 111 -42.71 -14.04 -12.92
C GLU A 111 -44.10 -13.64 -13.44
N HIS A 112 -44.21 -12.40 -13.92
CA HIS A 112 -45.45 -11.80 -14.41
C HIS A 112 -45.57 -11.80 -15.95
N TRP A 113 -44.85 -12.67 -16.67
CA TRP A 113 -44.94 -12.79 -18.13
C TRP A 113 -46.37 -13.21 -18.57
N PRO A 114 -47.03 -12.49 -19.50
CA PRO A 114 -48.44 -12.71 -19.83
C PRO A 114 -48.72 -14.01 -20.60
N HIS A 115 -47.68 -14.67 -21.14
CA HIS A 115 -47.80 -15.88 -21.96
C HIS A 115 -47.53 -17.18 -21.18
N TRP A 116 -47.49 -17.16 -19.84
CA TRP A 116 -47.45 -18.40 -19.07
C TRP A 116 -48.70 -19.27 -19.30
N ALA A 117 -48.52 -20.58 -19.48
CA ALA A 117 -49.64 -21.51 -19.61
C ALA A 117 -50.42 -21.60 -18.28
N GLY A 118 -51.74 -21.69 -18.35
CA GLY A 118 -52.61 -21.80 -17.17
C GLY A 118 -52.90 -20.49 -16.42
N ARG A 119 -52.20 -19.39 -16.73
CA ARG A 119 -52.31 -18.13 -15.95
C ARG A 119 -53.62 -17.35 -16.18
N ASN A 120 -54.12 -17.32 -17.42
CA ASN A 120 -55.36 -16.62 -17.80
C ASN A 120 -56.42 -17.55 -18.40
N ASP A 121 -55.99 -18.64 -19.03
CA ASP A 121 -56.84 -19.70 -19.56
C ASP A 121 -56.04 -21.02 -19.58
N PRO A 122 -56.47 -22.07 -18.84
CA PRO A 122 -55.89 -23.40 -18.93
C PRO A 122 -55.90 -23.99 -20.34
N GLY A 123 -56.79 -23.55 -21.24
CA GLY A 123 -56.90 -23.99 -22.63
C GLY A 123 -56.01 -23.26 -23.65
N ALA A 124 -55.36 -22.14 -23.28
CA ALA A 124 -54.63 -21.27 -24.22
C ALA A 124 -53.48 -21.94 -25.00
N TYR A 125 -53.00 -23.09 -24.50
CA TYR A 125 -52.01 -23.93 -25.17
C TYR A 125 -52.67 -25.23 -25.64
N PRO A 126 -52.95 -25.44 -26.93
CA PRO A 126 -53.46 -26.72 -27.43
C PRO A 126 -52.37 -27.81 -27.34
N PRO A 127 -52.74 -29.09 -27.11
CA PRO A 127 -51.78 -30.19 -27.09
C PRO A 127 -51.02 -30.33 -28.41
N GLY A 128 -49.74 -30.72 -28.35
CA GLY A 128 -48.91 -31.02 -29.52
C GLY A 128 -47.68 -30.12 -29.69
N ARG A 129 -47.59 -29.40 -30.81
CA ARG A 129 -46.40 -28.63 -31.19
C ARG A 129 -46.55 -27.14 -30.87
N VAL A 130 -45.61 -26.58 -30.11
CA VAL A 130 -45.46 -25.13 -29.90
C VAL A 130 -44.17 -24.61 -30.53
N GLY A 131 -44.13 -23.33 -30.87
CA GLY A 131 -42.92 -22.68 -31.36
C GLY A 131 -41.93 -22.33 -30.23
N THR A 132 -40.66 -22.14 -30.57
CA THR A 132 -39.65 -21.53 -29.68
C THR A 132 -39.86 -20.02 -29.55
N VAL A 133 -39.64 -19.45 -28.36
CA VAL A 133 -39.74 -17.99 -28.11
C VAL A 133 -38.42 -17.30 -28.45
N PRO A 134 -38.40 -16.15 -29.15
CA PRO A 134 -37.18 -15.34 -29.26
C PRO A 134 -36.71 -14.83 -27.89
N PHE A 135 -35.44 -15.04 -27.56
CA PHE A 135 -34.83 -14.60 -26.30
C PHE A 135 -34.97 -13.08 -26.08
N ALA A 136 -34.87 -12.28 -27.15
CA ALA A 136 -35.03 -10.83 -27.07
C ALA A 136 -36.40 -10.41 -26.49
N VAL A 137 -37.48 -11.12 -26.83
CA VAL A 137 -38.83 -10.84 -26.31
C VAL A 137 -38.93 -11.17 -24.83
N LEU A 138 -38.35 -12.30 -24.41
CA LEU A 138 -38.29 -12.67 -22.98
C LEU A 138 -37.45 -11.66 -22.18
N ARG A 139 -36.33 -11.20 -22.76
CA ARG A 139 -35.44 -10.20 -22.15
C ARG A 139 -36.13 -8.84 -22.00
N GLU A 140 -36.81 -8.35 -23.03
CA GLU A 140 -37.58 -7.10 -22.98
C GLU A 140 -38.63 -7.11 -21.87
N HIS A 141 -39.42 -8.19 -21.76
CA HIS A 141 -40.38 -8.34 -20.66
C HIS A 141 -39.73 -8.42 -19.29
N ALA A 142 -38.64 -9.18 -19.16
CA ALA A 142 -37.93 -9.34 -17.89
C ALA A 142 -37.30 -8.02 -17.43
N ASP A 143 -36.62 -7.30 -18.32
CA ASP A 143 -35.99 -6.01 -18.01
C ASP A 143 -37.04 -4.95 -17.64
N ALA A 144 -38.20 -4.94 -18.30
CA ALA A 144 -39.32 -4.06 -17.95
C ALA A 144 -39.93 -4.36 -16.56
N ALA A 145 -39.98 -5.63 -16.15
CA ALA A 145 -40.42 -6.02 -14.81
C ALA A 145 -39.34 -5.71 -13.74
N LEU A 146 -38.07 -5.96 -14.06
CA LEU A 146 -36.92 -5.66 -13.20
C LEU A 146 -36.63 -4.15 -13.06
N ALA A 147 -37.18 -3.31 -13.92
CA ALA A 147 -37.15 -1.85 -13.76
C ALA A 147 -38.11 -1.35 -12.67
N GLN A 148 -39.12 -2.13 -12.29
CA GLN A 148 -40.08 -1.74 -11.24
C GLN A 148 -39.46 -1.92 -9.85
N PRO A 149 -39.70 -1.01 -8.89
CA PRO A 149 -39.18 -1.15 -7.52
C PRO A 149 -39.76 -2.40 -6.84
N VAL A 150 -38.95 -3.04 -5.99
CA VAL A 150 -39.35 -4.19 -5.19
C VAL A 150 -40.02 -3.70 -3.90
N ASN A 151 -41.12 -4.33 -3.49
CA ASN A 151 -41.67 -4.12 -2.15
C ASN A 151 -40.74 -4.74 -1.11
N ASP A 152 -40.26 -3.93 -0.14
CA ASP A 152 -39.36 -4.38 0.92
C ASP A 152 -39.98 -5.51 1.75
N PRO A 153 -39.37 -6.72 1.81
CA PRO A 153 -39.84 -7.82 2.65
C PRO A 153 -39.59 -7.61 4.15
N GLY A 154 -38.94 -6.50 4.54
CA GLY A 154 -38.62 -6.19 5.94
C GLY A 154 -37.59 -7.16 6.53
N GLY A 155 -37.73 -7.47 7.83
CA GLY A 155 -36.77 -8.30 8.57
C GLY A 155 -36.58 -9.72 7.99
N ALA A 156 -37.55 -10.25 7.24
CA ALA A 156 -37.41 -11.52 6.55
C ALA A 156 -36.33 -11.50 5.45
N PHE A 157 -36.08 -10.33 4.85
CA PHE A 157 -34.94 -10.14 3.95
C PHE A 157 -33.62 -10.09 4.71
N ASP A 158 -33.58 -9.41 5.86
CA ASP A 158 -32.37 -9.24 6.68
C ASP A 158 -31.87 -10.61 7.18
N GLU A 159 -32.76 -11.44 7.73
CA GLU A 159 -32.44 -12.80 8.19
C GLU A 159 -32.03 -13.75 7.05
N LEU A 160 -32.65 -13.62 5.87
CA LEU A 160 -32.30 -14.41 4.70
C LEU A 160 -30.93 -14.02 4.15
N LEU A 161 -30.66 -12.71 4.05
CA LEU A 161 -29.37 -12.19 3.61
C LEU A 161 -28.26 -12.61 4.57
N ASP A 162 -28.49 -12.53 5.89
CA ASP A 162 -27.52 -12.95 6.92
C ASP A 162 -27.10 -14.41 6.71
N ARG A 163 -28.10 -15.29 6.55
CA ARG A 163 -27.86 -16.72 6.36
C ARG A 163 -27.15 -17.04 5.04
N VAL A 164 -27.50 -16.34 3.97
CA VAL A 164 -26.87 -16.50 2.65
C VAL A 164 -25.44 -15.95 2.63
N LEU A 165 -25.14 -14.86 3.36
CA LEU A 165 -23.79 -14.33 3.51
C LEU A 165 -22.91 -15.22 4.40
N ALA A 166 -23.48 -15.82 5.46
CA ALA A 166 -22.77 -16.77 6.30
C ALA A 166 -22.34 -18.04 5.53
N ASN A 167 -23.13 -18.50 4.55
CA ASN A 167 -22.73 -19.61 3.67
C ASN A 167 -23.24 -19.44 2.22
N PRO A 168 -22.48 -18.74 1.34
CA PRO A 168 -22.88 -18.44 -0.04
C PRO A 168 -22.95 -19.64 -1.00
N ALA A 169 -22.68 -20.87 -0.55
CA ALA A 169 -22.86 -22.10 -1.33
C ALA A 169 -23.91 -23.06 -0.76
N ALA A 170 -24.34 -22.88 0.50
CA ALA A 170 -25.26 -23.83 1.13
C ALA A 170 -26.66 -23.82 0.48
N PRO A 171 -27.31 -24.98 0.40
CA PRO A 171 -28.74 -25.07 0.16
C PRO A 171 -29.53 -24.66 1.41
N LEU A 172 -30.56 -23.86 1.21
CA LEU A 172 -31.40 -23.29 2.27
C LEU A 172 -32.88 -23.50 1.93
N THR A 173 -33.67 -23.86 2.93
CA THR A 173 -35.12 -23.96 2.84
C THR A 173 -35.73 -22.89 3.76
N VAL A 174 -36.43 -21.92 3.18
CA VAL A 174 -37.12 -20.84 3.89
C VAL A 174 -38.57 -21.26 4.10
N VAL A 175 -39.00 -21.39 5.36
CA VAL A 175 -40.39 -21.73 5.68
C VAL A 175 -41.10 -20.47 6.16
N MET A 176 -41.94 -19.92 5.30
CA MET A 176 -42.69 -18.70 5.57
C MET A 176 -44.01 -18.74 4.78
N PRO A 177 -45.16 -18.82 5.48
CA PRO A 177 -46.46 -18.66 4.85
C PRO A 177 -46.54 -17.33 4.10
N ASP A 178 -47.19 -17.31 2.95
CA ASP A 178 -47.35 -16.09 2.14
C ASP A 178 -46.04 -15.39 1.71
N ALA A 179 -44.91 -16.12 1.65
CA ALA A 179 -43.60 -15.55 1.34
C ALA A 179 -43.56 -14.73 0.02
N PRO A 180 -43.07 -13.47 0.02
CA PRO A 180 -42.74 -12.74 -1.20
C PRO A 180 -41.40 -13.26 -1.77
N ALA A 181 -41.36 -14.54 -2.12
CA ALA A 181 -40.14 -15.29 -2.45
C ALA A 181 -39.35 -14.67 -3.61
N THR A 182 -40.02 -14.21 -4.67
CA THR A 182 -39.40 -13.53 -5.81
C THR A 182 -38.81 -12.18 -5.44
N ALA A 183 -39.46 -11.40 -4.57
CA ALA A 183 -38.92 -10.16 -4.03
C ALA A 183 -37.66 -10.40 -3.16
N LEU A 184 -37.70 -11.43 -2.31
CA LEU A 184 -36.58 -11.86 -1.46
C LEU A 184 -35.37 -12.30 -2.29
N VAL A 185 -35.58 -13.18 -3.29
CA VAL A 185 -34.51 -13.63 -4.19
C VAL A 185 -33.98 -12.47 -5.04
N ARG A 186 -34.84 -11.55 -5.48
CA ARG A 186 -34.41 -10.35 -6.20
C ARG A 186 -33.54 -9.43 -5.34
N GLY A 187 -33.89 -9.22 -4.07
CA GLY A 187 -33.04 -8.51 -3.11
C GLY A 187 -31.67 -9.18 -2.92
N LEU A 188 -31.63 -10.52 -2.84
CA LEU A 188 -30.37 -11.27 -2.78
C LEU A 188 -29.53 -11.07 -4.05
N VAL A 189 -30.14 -11.11 -5.25
CA VAL A 189 -29.43 -10.85 -6.51
C VAL A 189 -28.89 -9.41 -6.57
N ASP A 190 -29.64 -8.43 -6.07
CA ASP A 190 -29.20 -7.03 -6.00
C ASP A 190 -28.01 -6.83 -5.05
N VAL A 191 -27.97 -7.54 -3.92
CA VAL A 191 -26.85 -7.49 -2.95
C VAL A 191 -25.64 -8.31 -3.40
N LEU A 192 -25.84 -9.51 -3.95
CA LEU A 192 -24.78 -10.47 -4.24
C LEU A 192 -24.19 -10.35 -5.67
N GLY A 193 -24.94 -9.81 -6.64
CA GLY A 193 -24.49 -9.62 -8.03
C GLY A 193 -24.65 -10.86 -8.92
N ASP A 194 -23.61 -11.19 -9.71
CA ASP A 194 -23.61 -12.35 -10.62
C ASP A 194 -23.39 -13.66 -9.84
N VAL A 195 -24.46 -14.15 -9.20
CA VAL A 195 -24.48 -15.44 -8.52
C VAL A 195 -24.93 -16.53 -9.49
N ARG A 196 -24.03 -16.96 -10.37
CA ARG A 196 -24.29 -17.94 -11.45
C ARG A 196 -24.90 -19.26 -10.98
N ASP A 197 -24.68 -19.62 -9.72
CA ASP A 197 -25.14 -20.87 -9.12
C ASP A 197 -26.36 -20.65 -8.19
N LEU A 198 -26.93 -19.44 -8.14
CA LEU A 198 -28.16 -19.16 -7.43
C LEU A 198 -29.36 -19.69 -8.24
N THR A 199 -29.91 -20.79 -7.76
CA THR A 199 -31.16 -21.38 -8.20
C THR A 199 -32.21 -21.23 -7.10
N PHE A 200 -33.49 -21.08 -7.47
CA PHE A 200 -34.57 -20.92 -6.49
C PHE A 200 -35.85 -21.63 -6.91
N ALA A 201 -36.72 -21.95 -5.95
CA ALA A 201 -38.12 -22.29 -6.19
C ALA A 201 -39.03 -21.59 -5.16
N ALA A 202 -40.00 -20.83 -5.67
CA ALA A 202 -41.01 -20.13 -4.88
C ALA A 202 -42.26 -21.00 -4.72
N ASN A 203 -42.92 -20.92 -3.56
CA ASN A 203 -44.20 -21.57 -3.25
C ASN A 203 -44.18 -23.09 -3.52
N GLU A 204 -43.15 -23.77 -3.02
CA GLU A 204 -43.07 -25.22 -3.05
C GLU A 204 -43.83 -25.83 -1.87
N ASP A 205 -44.36 -27.05 -2.07
CA ASP A 205 -45.11 -27.77 -1.05
C ASP A 205 -44.23 -28.70 -0.20
N ASP A 206 -43.12 -29.21 -0.74
CA ASP A 206 -42.18 -30.02 0.03
C ASP A 206 -40.70 -29.81 -0.33
N ASP A 207 -39.85 -30.40 0.51
CA ASP A 207 -38.39 -30.32 0.48
C ASP A 207 -37.84 -31.75 0.55
N THR A 208 -38.21 -32.58 -0.44
CA THR A 208 -37.91 -34.02 -0.45
C THR A 208 -37.10 -34.54 -1.65
N ASP A 209 -36.95 -33.73 -2.71
CA ASP A 209 -36.15 -34.05 -3.90
C ASP A 209 -34.64 -33.74 -3.68
N PRO A 210 -33.71 -34.68 -3.93
CA PRO A 210 -32.28 -34.45 -3.76
C PRO A 210 -31.71 -33.35 -4.69
N ASP A 211 -32.33 -33.11 -5.84
CA ASP A 211 -31.88 -32.13 -6.84
C ASP A 211 -32.64 -30.80 -6.75
N LEU A 212 -33.18 -30.45 -5.57
CA LEU A 212 -33.86 -29.18 -5.34
C LEU A 212 -32.93 -27.97 -5.54
N PRO A 213 -33.46 -26.84 -6.04
CA PRO A 213 -32.70 -25.60 -6.16
C PRO A 213 -32.12 -25.13 -4.83
N ARG A 214 -31.10 -24.28 -4.92
CA ARG A 214 -30.34 -23.81 -3.75
C ARG A 214 -31.23 -23.11 -2.73
N LEU A 215 -32.17 -22.29 -3.16
CA LEU A 215 -33.20 -21.70 -2.29
C LEU A 215 -34.56 -22.35 -2.56
N VAL A 216 -35.23 -22.84 -1.53
CA VAL A 216 -36.60 -23.36 -1.62
C VAL A 216 -37.46 -22.60 -0.63
N PHE A 217 -38.60 -22.07 -1.07
CA PHE A 217 -39.56 -21.37 -0.21
C PHE A 217 -40.79 -22.26 -0.01
N LEU A 218 -41.06 -22.65 1.23
CA LEU A 218 -42.21 -23.46 1.63
C LEU A 218 -43.24 -22.61 2.36
N ASP A 219 -44.52 -22.81 2.03
CA ASP A 219 -45.65 -22.15 2.70
C ASP A 219 -45.88 -22.72 4.12
N ALA A 220 -45.55 -24.00 4.35
CA ALA A 220 -45.68 -24.65 5.66
C ALA A 220 -44.60 -25.71 5.92
N VAL A 221 -44.43 -26.10 7.19
CA VAL A 221 -43.57 -27.24 7.55
C VAL A 221 -44.23 -28.55 7.10
N THR A 222 -43.64 -29.22 6.12
CA THR A 222 -43.98 -30.60 5.78
C THR A 222 -43.19 -31.63 6.61
N GLY A 223 -43.84 -32.77 6.89
CA GLY A 223 -43.25 -33.87 7.64
C GLY A 223 -42.09 -34.49 6.86
N GLY A 224 -40.93 -34.62 7.52
CA GLY A 224 -39.66 -34.88 6.82
C GLY A 224 -39.57 -36.24 6.12
N SER A 225 -39.12 -36.22 4.86
CA SER A 225 -38.39 -37.34 4.27
C SER A 225 -36.91 -37.29 4.72
N GLY A 226 -36.13 -38.33 4.40
CA GLY A 226 -34.71 -38.38 4.77
C GLY A 226 -33.82 -37.28 4.17
N TYR A 227 -34.24 -36.63 3.08
CA TYR A 227 -33.48 -35.55 2.43
C TYR A 227 -33.66 -34.18 3.09
N ALA A 228 -34.78 -33.96 3.78
CA ALA A 228 -35.04 -32.75 4.58
C ALA A 228 -34.03 -32.54 5.74
N ALA A 229 -33.19 -33.53 6.03
CA ALA A 229 -32.20 -33.51 7.11
C ALA A 229 -30.84 -32.88 6.71
N THR A 230 -30.56 -32.66 5.42
CA THR A 230 -29.26 -32.13 4.96
C THR A 230 -29.27 -30.66 4.58
N ARG A 231 -30.44 -30.03 4.51
CA ARG A 231 -30.60 -28.61 4.17
C ARG A 231 -30.85 -27.79 5.43
N GLU A 232 -30.28 -26.59 5.48
CA GLU A 232 -30.57 -25.65 6.57
C GLU A 232 -31.99 -25.09 6.42
N ARG A 233 -32.66 -24.84 7.55
CA ARG A 233 -34.02 -24.26 7.56
C ARG A 233 -34.01 -22.88 8.21
N LEU A 234 -34.57 -21.90 7.50
CA LEU A 234 -34.81 -20.56 8.01
C LEU A 234 -36.32 -20.39 8.30
N TYR A 235 -36.61 -19.82 9.47
CA TYR A 235 -37.96 -19.46 9.91
C TYR A 235 -37.98 -17.97 10.22
N PRO A 236 -38.24 -17.10 9.22
CA PRO A 236 -38.17 -15.66 9.39
C PRO A 236 -39.08 -15.14 10.52
N GLY A 237 -38.62 -14.14 11.26
CA GLY A 237 -39.38 -13.52 12.34
C GLY A 237 -39.39 -14.29 13.66
N GLN A 238 -38.56 -15.32 13.83
CA GLN A 238 -38.43 -15.96 15.15
C GLN A 238 -37.67 -15.07 16.16
N PRO A 239 -38.21 -14.89 17.38
CA PRO A 239 -37.60 -14.01 18.36
C PRO A 239 -36.23 -14.52 18.82
N GLY A 240 -35.19 -13.71 18.61
CA GLY A 240 -33.81 -14.02 19.00
C GLY A 240 -32.82 -14.04 17.83
N ALA A 241 -33.30 -14.01 16.58
CA ALA A 241 -32.43 -13.79 15.42
C ALA A 241 -31.81 -12.39 15.50
N ARG A 242 -30.49 -12.32 15.71
CA ARG A 242 -29.72 -11.07 15.63
C ARG A 242 -28.89 -11.08 14.34
N VAL A 243 -29.34 -10.29 13.38
CA VAL A 243 -28.65 -10.04 12.12
C VAL A 243 -27.32 -9.32 12.38
N ASP A 244 -26.28 -9.65 11.62
CA ASP A 244 -24.98 -9.00 11.75
C ASP A 244 -25.00 -7.52 11.27
N GLY A 245 -24.09 -6.70 11.83
CA GLY A 245 -23.97 -5.29 11.50
C GLY A 245 -23.59 -5.00 10.05
N PHE A 246 -22.85 -5.89 9.38
CA PHE A 246 -22.56 -5.81 7.94
C PHE A 246 -23.80 -6.13 7.11
N THR A 247 -24.50 -7.22 7.44
CA THR A 247 -25.76 -7.63 6.80
C THR A 247 -26.80 -6.51 6.85
N GLN A 248 -27.04 -5.92 8.03
CA GLN A 248 -28.04 -4.86 8.20
C GLN A 248 -27.71 -3.65 7.31
N GLN A 249 -26.44 -3.25 7.22
CA GLN A 249 -26.03 -2.11 6.39
C GLN A 249 -26.22 -2.38 4.89
N LEU A 250 -25.98 -3.61 4.43
CA LEU A 250 -26.24 -4.01 3.04
C LEU A 250 -27.75 -3.99 2.73
N ALA A 251 -28.59 -4.47 3.64
CA ALA A 251 -30.05 -4.44 3.48
C ALA A 251 -30.60 -3.01 3.50
N ASP A 252 -30.11 -2.15 4.40
CA ASP A 252 -30.52 -0.74 4.46
C ASP A 252 -30.05 0.05 3.23
N MET A 253 -28.89 -0.31 2.64
CA MET A 253 -28.48 0.20 1.32
C MET A 253 -29.43 -0.27 0.21
N TRP A 254 -29.77 -1.56 0.17
CA TRP A 254 -30.73 -2.09 -0.80
C TRP A 254 -32.08 -1.37 -0.71
N ARG A 255 -32.61 -1.14 0.50
CA ARG A 255 -33.84 -0.36 0.73
C ARG A 255 -33.77 1.07 0.20
N ARG A 256 -32.62 1.75 0.32
CA ARG A 256 -32.46 3.15 -0.11
C ARG A 256 -32.38 3.35 -1.63
N GLY A 257 -31.80 2.41 -2.37
CA GLY A 257 -31.57 2.59 -3.81
C GLY A 257 -31.29 1.32 -4.61
N GLY A 258 -31.69 0.15 -4.11
CA GLY A 258 -31.63 -1.15 -4.78
C GLY A 258 -30.23 -1.52 -5.27
N ALA A 259 -30.18 -2.21 -6.41
CA ALA A 259 -28.95 -2.58 -7.09
C ALA A 259 -28.01 -1.38 -7.38
N ALA A 260 -28.54 -0.18 -7.63
CA ALA A 260 -27.74 1.00 -7.96
C ALA A 260 -26.94 1.51 -6.76
N GLU A 261 -27.55 1.54 -5.57
CA GLU A 261 -26.89 1.92 -4.32
C GLU A 261 -25.68 1.01 -4.02
N LEU A 262 -25.81 -0.28 -4.33
CA LEU A 262 -24.86 -1.36 -4.04
C LEU A 262 -23.83 -1.61 -5.16
N ALA A 263 -24.05 -1.11 -6.37
CA ALA A 263 -23.16 -1.34 -7.51
C ALA A 263 -21.68 -0.95 -7.26
N PRO A 264 -21.36 0.19 -6.61
CA PRO A 264 -19.96 0.57 -6.33
C PRO A 264 -19.24 -0.40 -5.39
N LEU A 265 -19.96 -1.02 -4.44
CA LEU A 265 -19.39 -1.93 -3.43
C LEU A 265 -19.09 -3.33 -3.96
N ARG A 266 -19.86 -3.79 -4.97
CA ARG A 266 -19.81 -5.17 -5.46
C ARG A 266 -18.59 -5.42 -6.35
N GLY A 267 -18.12 -4.42 -7.10
CA GLY A 267 -16.89 -4.50 -7.89
C GLY A 267 -16.80 -5.67 -8.90
N GLY A 268 -17.94 -6.22 -9.34
CA GLY A 268 -18.00 -7.39 -10.23
C GLY A 268 -17.61 -8.73 -9.59
N ARG A 269 -17.60 -8.82 -8.25
CA ARG A 269 -17.19 -10.01 -7.50
C ARG A 269 -18.25 -11.11 -7.56
N SER A 270 -17.80 -12.37 -7.45
CA SER A 270 -18.66 -13.52 -7.20
C SER A 270 -18.42 -14.00 -5.77
N LEU A 271 -19.49 -14.12 -4.99
CA LEU A 271 -19.45 -14.56 -3.59
C LEU A 271 -19.83 -16.05 -3.55
N SER A 272 -18.82 -16.92 -3.55
CA SER A 272 -18.97 -18.38 -3.61
C SER A 272 -18.81 -19.06 -2.26
N ARG A 273 -18.10 -18.43 -1.31
CA ARG A 273 -17.71 -18.98 0.00
C ARG A 273 -17.77 -17.90 1.07
N ALA A 274 -17.90 -18.34 2.33
CA ALA A 274 -17.86 -17.45 3.50
C ALA A 274 -16.55 -16.63 3.57
N ALA A 275 -15.42 -17.19 3.10
CA ALA A 275 -14.15 -16.49 3.01
C ALA A 275 -14.17 -15.30 2.03
N ASP A 276 -14.95 -15.39 0.95
CA ASP A 276 -15.12 -14.32 -0.04
C ASP A 276 -15.89 -13.14 0.58
N VAL A 277 -16.91 -13.46 1.39
CA VAL A 277 -17.70 -12.48 2.16
C VAL A 277 -16.85 -11.83 3.26
N GLN A 278 -16.09 -12.60 4.04
CA GLN A 278 -15.17 -12.06 5.05
C GLN A 278 -14.03 -11.23 4.44
N GLN A 279 -13.63 -11.50 3.20
CA GLN A 279 -12.72 -10.62 2.48
C GLN A 279 -13.43 -9.33 2.06
N TRP A 280 -14.62 -9.43 1.46
CA TRP A 280 -15.40 -8.27 1.04
C TRP A 280 -15.70 -7.32 2.21
N GLU A 281 -16.18 -7.86 3.33
CA GLU A 281 -16.42 -7.12 4.57
C GLU A 281 -15.17 -6.35 5.02
N ARG A 282 -14.01 -7.01 5.16
CA ARG A 282 -12.75 -6.37 5.57
C ARG A 282 -12.25 -5.27 4.61
N GLU A 283 -12.69 -5.28 3.36
CA GLU A 283 -12.29 -4.29 2.37
C GLU A 283 -13.22 -3.07 2.33
N VAL A 284 -14.51 -3.23 2.66
CA VAL A 284 -15.51 -2.14 2.63
C VAL A 284 -15.88 -1.62 4.02
N VAL A 285 -15.70 -2.40 5.08
CA VAL A 285 -16.05 -2.02 6.46
C VAL A 285 -14.86 -1.40 7.18
N VAL A 286 -15.01 -0.14 7.60
CA VAL A 286 -14.05 0.59 8.42
C VAL A 286 -14.74 1.07 9.69
N GLY A 287 -14.21 0.70 10.85
CA GLY A 287 -14.81 1.07 12.14
C GLY A 287 -16.25 0.56 12.33
N GLY A 288 -16.62 -0.55 11.68
CA GLY A 288 -17.97 -1.10 11.70
C GLY A 288 -18.96 -0.46 10.70
N ARG A 289 -18.50 0.44 9.82
CA ARG A 289 -19.33 1.10 8.79
C ARG A 289 -18.88 0.77 7.38
N ILE A 290 -19.83 0.52 6.47
CA ILE A 290 -19.54 0.35 5.04
C ILE A 290 -19.18 1.69 4.40
N LEU A 291 -18.00 1.77 3.77
CA LEU A 291 -17.53 2.92 2.98
C LEU A 291 -17.89 2.73 1.50
N ARG A 292 -18.53 3.74 0.91
CA ARG A 292 -19.00 3.73 -0.49
C ARG A 292 -17.99 4.33 -1.48
N THR A 293 -17.17 5.25 -0.97
CA THR A 293 -16.08 5.97 -1.64
C THR A 293 -14.95 6.10 -0.63
N THR A 294 -13.78 6.61 -1.05
CA THR A 294 -12.68 6.85 -0.11
C THR A 294 -13.07 7.95 0.89
N LEU A 295 -12.75 7.78 2.17
CA LEU A 295 -13.04 8.79 3.20
C LEU A 295 -12.38 10.13 2.85
N LEU A 296 -11.16 10.08 2.32
CA LEU A 296 -10.39 11.24 1.92
C LEU A 296 -11.10 12.05 0.82
N GLU A 297 -11.59 11.38 -0.23
CA GLU A 297 -12.35 12.01 -1.31
C GLU A 297 -13.70 12.54 -0.82
N ALA A 298 -14.48 11.71 -0.12
CA ALA A 298 -15.83 12.06 0.32
C ALA A 298 -15.85 13.32 1.22
N VAL A 299 -14.84 13.49 2.09
CA VAL A 299 -14.69 14.71 2.90
C VAL A 299 -14.23 15.89 2.04
N THR A 300 -13.33 15.66 1.08
CA THR A 300 -12.79 16.71 0.20
C THR A 300 -13.84 17.26 -0.76
N THR A 301 -14.78 16.42 -1.23
CA THR A 301 -15.91 16.83 -2.08
C THR A 301 -17.14 17.30 -1.30
N GLY A 302 -17.14 17.17 0.03
CA GLY A 302 -18.30 17.48 0.88
C GLY A 302 -19.46 16.48 0.76
N GLN A 303 -19.23 15.31 0.17
CA GLN A 303 -20.24 14.26 -0.06
C GLN A 303 -20.23 13.14 1.01
N ALA A 304 -19.35 13.21 1.99
CA ALA A 304 -19.31 12.25 3.11
C ALA A 304 -20.62 12.23 3.89
N ALA A 305 -21.19 11.04 4.07
CA ALA A 305 -22.36 10.84 4.92
C ALA A 305 -22.01 11.20 6.39
N PRO A 306 -22.99 11.65 7.21
CA PRO A 306 -22.74 12.00 8.61
C PRO A 306 -22.03 10.89 9.41
N GLU A 307 -22.42 9.63 9.20
CA GLU A 307 -21.81 8.45 9.83
C GLU A 307 -20.35 8.22 9.43
N HIS A 308 -19.96 8.60 8.21
CA HIS A 308 -18.57 8.52 7.74
C HIS A 308 -17.71 9.64 8.33
N LEU A 309 -18.30 10.79 8.63
CA LEU A 309 -17.62 11.88 9.32
C LEU A 309 -17.29 11.54 10.78
N GLU A 310 -18.15 10.76 11.46
CA GLU A 310 -17.87 10.26 12.81
C GLU A 310 -16.61 9.39 12.87
N LEU A 311 -16.35 8.57 11.84
CA LEU A 311 -15.15 7.73 11.76
C LEU A 311 -13.84 8.52 11.82
N LEU A 312 -13.81 9.77 11.36
CA LEU A 312 -12.61 10.62 11.35
C LEU A 312 -12.13 10.99 12.76
N HIS A 313 -13.03 10.92 13.76
CA HIS A 313 -12.69 11.07 15.17
C HIS A 313 -12.12 9.78 15.79
N THR A 314 -12.14 8.65 15.08
CA THR A 314 -11.66 7.35 15.55
C THR A 314 -10.28 7.00 14.96
N GLU A 315 -9.54 6.12 15.63
CA GLU A 315 -8.30 5.57 15.07
C GLU A 315 -8.54 4.80 13.76
N ALA A 316 -9.69 4.13 13.61
CA ALA A 316 -10.00 3.34 12.42
C ALA A 316 -10.10 4.23 11.17
N GLY A 317 -10.83 5.35 11.26
CA GLY A 317 -10.92 6.32 10.17
C GLY A 317 -9.57 7.01 9.91
N GLN A 318 -8.77 7.29 10.94
CA GLN A 318 -7.44 7.87 10.76
C GLN A 318 -6.47 6.92 10.02
N ARG A 319 -6.46 5.62 10.36
CA ARG A 319 -5.67 4.61 9.64
C ARG A 319 -6.16 4.42 8.19
N GLN A 320 -7.47 4.52 7.95
CA GLN A 320 -8.02 4.47 6.60
C GLN A 320 -7.60 5.69 5.77
N ILE A 321 -7.67 6.90 6.33
CA ILE A 321 -7.16 8.13 5.69
C ILE A 321 -5.66 7.99 5.36
N GLU A 322 -4.85 7.41 6.26
CA GLU A 322 -3.43 7.12 5.98
C GLU A 322 -3.26 6.16 4.80
N ALA A 323 -4.02 5.06 4.78
CA ALA A 323 -3.97 4.04 3.74
C ALA A 323 -4.48 4.53 2.36
N GLU A 324 -5.44 5.44 2.34
CA GLU A 324 -5.94 6.12 1.14
C GLU A 324 -4.93 7.14 0.63
N ALA A 325 -4.47 8.05 1.49
CA ALA A 325 -3.49 9.08 1.13
C ALA A 325 -2.13 8.49 0.69
N ALA A 326 -1.75 7.32 1.21
CA ALA A 326 -0.54 6.61 0.78
C ALA A 326 -0.63 6.12 -0.68
N LYS A 327 -1.82 5.82 -1.20
CA LYS A 327 -2.04 5.36 -2.59
C LYS A 327 -2.02 6.50 -3.60
N LEU A 328 -2.30 7.73 -3.18
CA LEU A 328 -2.25 8.92 -4.06
C LEU A 328 -0.85 9.14 -4.64
N ASN A 329 -0.78 9.74 -5.83
CA ASN A 329 0.47 10.32 -6.33
C ASN A 329 0.76 11.66 -5.64
N ASP A 330 1.96 12.22 -5.83
CA ASP A 330 2.38 13.45 -5.17
C ASP A 330 1.52 14.69 -5.53
N GLY A 331 0.89 14.71 -6.71
CA GLY A 331 0.02 15.80 -7.14
C GLY A 331 -1.34 15.76 -6.44
N ASP A 332 -1.98 14.60 -6.46
CA ASP A 332 -3.26 14.38 -5.78
C ASP A 332 -3.10 14.51 -4.25
N LEU A 333 -1.99 14.04 -3.70
CA LEU A 333 -1.66 14.23 -2.29
C LEU A 333 -1.45 15.71 -1.94
N ALA A 334 -0.87 16.51 -2.84
CA ALA A 334 -0.73 17.95 -2.63
C ALA A 334 -2.09 18.67 -2.67
N ALA A 335 -3.01 18.24 -3.55
CA ALA A 335 -4.39 18.75 -3.59
C ALA A 335 -5.17 18.38 -2.32
N ALA A 336 -5.12 17.12 -1.90
CA ALA A 336 -5.70 16.67 -0.63
C ALA A 336 -5.12 17.46 0.55
N TYR A 337 -3.79 17.63 0.61
CA TYR A 337 -3.14 18.40 1.67
C TYR A 337 -3.64 19.85 1.77
N GLN A 338 -3.90 20.53 0.65
CA GLN A 338 -4.43 21.90 0.66
C GLN A 338 -5.83 22.00 1.29
N THR A 339 -6.69 20.99 1.08
CA THR A 339 -8.00 20.90 1.73
C THR A 339 -7.89 20.60 3.23
N TRP A 340 -6.93 19.75 3.59
CA TRP A 340 -6.73 19.24 4.96
C TRP A 340 -5.68 20.02 5.77
N GLN A 341 -5.19 21.14 5.26
CA GLN A 341 -4.09 21.90 5.85
C GLN A 341 -4.43 22.46 7.24
N PRO A 342 -3.46 22.55 8.16
CA PRO A 342 -3.64 23.20 9.46
C PRO A 342 -4.27 24.59 9.33
N GLY A 343 -5.23 24.90 10.21
CA GLY A 343 -6.03 26.13 10.17
C GLY A 343 -7.20 26.14 9.16
N GLY A 344 -7.31 25.14 8.28
CA GLY A 344 -8.48 24.95 7.40
C GLY A 344 -9.73 24.51 8.17
N GLN A 345 -10.92 24.69 7.57
CA GLN A 345 -12.19 24.28 8.19
C GLN A 345 -12.24 22.77 8.47
N VAL A 346 -11.76 21.95 7.51
CA VAL A 346 -11.70 20.48 7.66
C VAL A 346 -10.73 20.08 8.78
N ALA A 347 -9.56 20.71 8.85
CA ALA A 347 -8.57 20.44 9.90
C ALA A 347 -9.06 20.84 11.31
N THR A 348 -9.80 21.94 11.40
CA THR A 348 -10.41 22.39 12.67
C THR A 348 -11.46 21.40 13.17
N ARG A 349 -12.23 20.80 12.26
CA ARG A 349 -13.26 19.81 12.59
C ARG A 349 -12.70 18.41 12.85
N TYR A 350 -11.63 18.01 12.15
CA TYR A 350 -11.02 16.67 12.22
C TYR A 350 -9.49 16.73 12.43
N PRO A 351 -9.00 17.22 13.58
CA PRO A 351 -7.58 17.49 13.79
C PRO A 351 -6.70 16.24 13.69
N GLY A 352 -7.15 15.07 14.16
CA GLY A 352 -6.39 13.82 14.08
C GLY A 352 -6.13 13.37 12.64
N ALA A 353 -7.15 13.39 11.78
CA ALA A 353 -7.01 13.04 10.37
C ALA A 353 -6.15 14.06 9.59
N SER A 354 -6.26 15.37 9.91
CA SER A 354 -5.36 16.40 9.36
C SER A 354 -3.90 16.18 9.76
N GLN A 355 -3.63 15.80 11.01
CA GLN A 355 -2.27 15.45 11.47
C GLN A 355 -1.70 14.23 10.73
N VAL A 356 -2.50 13.19 10.47
CA VAL A 356 -2.10 12.03 9.67
C VAL A 356 -1.66 12.44 8.25
N ILE A 357 -2.49 13.22 7.55
CA ILE A 357 -2.18 13.68 6.18
C ILE A 357 -0.93 14.57 6.21
N THR A 358 -0.82 15.49 7.17
CA THR A 358 0.35 16.38 7.32
C THR A 358 1.64 15.58 7.54
N ARG A 359 1.61 14.57 8.42
CA ARG A 359 2.74 13.66 8.67
C ARG A 359 3.15 12.91 7.41
N LEU A 360 2.19 12.37 6.65
CA LEU A 360 2.46 11.66 5.40
C LEU A 360 3.05 12.58 4.32
N VAL A 361 2.54 13.80 4.22
CA VAL A 361 3.03 14.84 3.29
C VAL A 361 4.46 15.23 3.64
N VAL A 362 4.79 15.49 4.91
CA VAL A 362 6.16 15.72 5.38
C VAL A 362 7.06 14.52 5.00
N GLN A 363 6.65 13.30 5.33
CA GLN A 363 7.42 12.08 5.03
C GLN A 363 7.63 11.82 3.53
N ARG A 364 6.73 12.29 2.65
CA ARG A 364 6.90 12.20 1.18
C ARG A 364 7.73 13.36 0.64
N ALA A 365 7.44 14.60 1.03
CA ALA A 365 8.14 15.80 0.58
C ALA A 365 9.64 15.78 0.88
N MET A 366 10.03 15.15 2.00
CA MET A 366 11.41 14.95 2.44
C MET A 366 12.18 13.85 1.68
N ARG A 367 11.53 13.07 0.81
CA ARG A 367 12.21 12.04 0.00
C ARG A 367 13.00 12.66 -1.14
N SER A 368 14.11 12.03 -1.51
CA SER A 368 14.74 12.28 -2.81
C SER A 368 13.77 11.90 -3.93
N GLY A 369 13.67 12.74 -4.96
CA GLY A 369 12.70 12.60 -6.06
C GLY A 369 11.28 13.08 -5.79
N ALA A 370 10.94 13.58 -4.58
CA ALA A 370 9.61 14.13 -4.29
C ALA A 370 9.28 15.34 -5.19
N SER A 371 8.04 15.45 -5.65
CA SER A 371 7.65 16.46 -6.64
C SER A 371 7.78 17.89 -6.11
N LYS A 372 8.07 18.83 -7.03
CA LYS A 372 8.06 20.26 -6.71
C LYS A 372 6.68 20.71 -6.19
N THR A 373 5.60 20.18 -6.75
CA THR A 373 4.22 20.50 -6.35
C THR A 373 3.95 20.18 -4.88
N LEU A 374 4.34 18.98 -4.41
CA LEU A 374 4.15 18.58 -3.02
C LEU A 374 4.99 19.42 -2.05
N ARG A 375 6.25 19.70 -2.41
CA ARG A 375 7.14 20.54 -1.61
C ARG A 375 6.64 21.98 -1.51
N GLU A 376 6.15 22.57 -2.61
CA GLU A 376 5.60 23.93 -2.61
C GLU A 376 4.24 24.02 -1.89
N ALA A 377 3.41 22.96 -1.94
CA ALA A 377 2.20 22.90 -1.13
C ALA A 377 2.50 22.87 0.37
N LEU A 378 3.52 22.09 0.80
CA LEU A 378 3.97 22.06 2.19
C LEU A 378 4.52 23.42 2.65
N LYS A 379 5.41 24.06 1.87
CA LYS A 379 5.99 25.39 2.20
C LYS A 379 4.96 26.52 2.38
N ARG A 380 3.84 26.48 1.66
CA ARG A 380 2.79 27.50 1.73
C ARG A 380 1.82 27.31 2.90
N SER A 381 1.91 26.17 3.57
CA SER A 381 1.03 25.81 4.66
C SER A 381 1.61 26.21 6.01
N ALA A 382 0.74 26.62 6.94
CA ALA A 382 1.10 26.91 8.33
C ALA A 382 1.20 25.62 9.16
N PHE A 383 2.07 24.68 8.74
CA PHE A 383 2.36 23.46 9.50
C PHE A 383 3.47 23.68 10.53
N ASP A 384 3.57 22.77 11.49
CA ASP A 384 4.58 22.79 12.55
C ASP A 384 5.94 22.22 12.06
N PRO A 385 7.04 23.01 12.03
CA PRO A 385 8.37 22.52 11.67
C PRO A 385 8.91 21.41 12.57
N GLU A 386 8.41 21.24 13.80
CA GLU A 386 8.83 20.13 14.68
C GLU A 386 8.50 18.76 14.06
N LEU A 387 7.47 18.66 13.20
CA LEU A 387 7.17 17.44 12.45
C LEU A 387 8.29 17.05 11.48
N VAL A 388 8.98 18.04 10.90
CA VAL A 388 10.13 17.81 10.02
C VAL A 388 11.34 17.41 10.85
N ASP A 389 11.63 18.08 11.98
CA ASP A 389 12.73 17.67 12.88
C ASP A 389 12.54 16.25 13.44
N ALA A 390 11.33 15.91 13.86
CA ALA A 390 10.98 14.55 14.28
C ALA A 390 11.18 13.53 13.15
N HIS A 391 10.85 13.89 11.90
CA HIS A 391 11.15 13.04 10.74
C HIS A 391 12.65 12.88 10.50
N LEU A 392 13.46 13.94 10.61
CA LEU A 392 14.92 13.86 10.50
C LEU A 392 15.52 12.92 11.55
N ARG A 393 15.04 13.02 12.79
CA ARG A 393 15.48 12.18 13.91
C ARG A 393 15.16 10.70 13.66
N ALA A 394 13.95 10.40 13.21
CA ALA A 394 13.54 9.05 12.83
C ALA A 394 14.33 8.52 11.63
N TRP A 395 14.59 9.37 10.63
CA TRP A 395 15.41 9.03 9.46
C TRP A 395 16.86 8.70 9.86
N ALA A 396 17.46 9.52 10.73
CA ALA A 396 18.84 9.33 11.20
C ALA A 396 19.01 8.01 12.01
N ALA A 397 18.01 7.67 12.84
CA ALA A 397 17.98 6.44 13.62
C ALA A 397 17.69 5.17 12.79
N HIS A 398 17.16 5.30 11.57
CA HIS A 398 16.72 4.15 10.78
C HIS A 398 17.89 3.45 10.07
N GLY A 399 18.12 2.17 10.39
CA GLY A 399 19.29 1.41 9.93
C GLY A 399 19.49 1.31 8.41
N ARG A 400 18.44 1.44 7.58
CA ARG A 400 18.61 1.49 6.11
C ARG A 400 19.35 2.74 5.62
N ASN A 401 19.33 3.82 6.42
CA ASN A 401 20.04 5.06 6.13
C ASN A 401 21.47 5.05 6.68
N ALA A 402 21.95 3.91 7.23
CA ALA A 402 23.30 3.77 7.78
C ALA A 402 24.41 4.23 6.82
N ASN A 403 24.23 3.97 5.52
CA ASN A 403 25.23 4.22 4.48
C ASN A 403 24.91 5.47 3.63
N ALA A 404 24.05 6.38 4.11
CA ALA A 404 23.75 7.62 3.40
C ALA A 404 25.01 8.50 3.34
N GLY A 405 25.41 8.89 2.12
CA GLY A 405 26.62 9.69 1.91
C GLY A 405 26.50 11.11 2.50
N PRO A 406 27.61 11.72 2.96
CA PRO A 406 27.63 13.04 3.58
C PRO A 406 26.87 14.13 2.82
N ALA A 407 27.04 14.21 1.50
CA ALA A 407 26.35 15.19 0.65
C ALA A 407 24.82 15.06 0.71
N ALA A 408 24.28 13.83 0.69
CA ALA A 408 22.84 13.59 0.78
C ALA A 408 22.26 13.97 2.15
N ILE A 409 23.05 13.84 3.22
CA ILE A 409 22.68 14.29 4.57
C ILE A 409 22.59 15.83 4.60
N VAL A 410 23.51 16.53 3.93
CA VAL A 410 23.47 18.00 3.81
C VAL A 410 22.30 18.48 2.94
N GLU A 411 22.02 17.83 1.81
CA GLU A 411 20.83 18.13 1.00
C GLU A 411 19.53 17.98 1.80
N LEU A 412 19.44 16.94 2.65
CA LEU A 412 18.29 16.72 3.54
C LEU A 412 18.17 17.80 4.61
N ALA A 413 19.30 18.24 5.19
CA ALA A 413 19.35 19.36 6.14
C ALA A 413 18.92 20.69 5.50
N GLN A 414 19.39 20.98 4.28
CA GLN A 414 18.99 22.16 3.50
C GLN A 414 17.50 22.13 3.14
N LEU A 415 16.98 20.96 2.77
CA LEU A 415 15.56 20.76 2.51
C LEU A 415 14.71 21.02 3.76
N ALA A 416 15.12 20.51 4.93
CA ALA A 416 14.47 20.78 6.21
C ALA A 416 14.51 22.27 6.60
N ALA A 417 15.63 22.96 6.36
CA ALA A 417 15.72 24.40 6.55
C ALA A 417 14.76 25.17 5.63
N SER A 418 14.55 24.72 4.40
CA SER A 418 13.54 25.29 3.49
C SER A 418 12.09 25.06 3.93
N PHE A 419 11.88 24.20 4.94
CA PHE A 419 10.63 23.91 5.62
C PHE A 419 10.54 24.54 7.03
N GLY A 420 11.44 25.49 7.36
CA GLY A 420 11.38 26.25 8.60
C GLY A 420 12.03 25.60 9.82
N VAL A 421 12.66 24.42 9.68
CA VAL A 421 13.51 23.87 10.75
C VAL A 421 14.76 24.76 10.90
N PRO A 422 15.08 25.27 12.10
CA PRO A 422 16.29 26.07 12.29
C PRO A 422 17.54 25.29 11.84
N PRO A 423 18.41 25.85 10.98
CA PRO A 423 19.64 25.19 10.52
C PRO A 423 20.73 25.23 11.60
N ALA A 424 20.42 24.71 12.78
CA ALA A 424 21.23 24.86 13.98
C ALA A 424 21.10 23.63 14.90
N LEU A 425 22.17 23.31 15.64
CA LEU A 425 22.28 22.07 16.42
C LEU A 425 21.37 22.00 17.66
N GLN A 426 20.65 23.07 17.98
CA GLN A 426 19.58 23.08 18.98
C GLN A 426 18.39 22.21 18.53
N ALA A 427 18.14 22.10 17.22
CA ALA A 427 17.14 21.21 16.65
C ALA A 427 17.64 19.73 16.73
N PRO A 428 16.98 18.84 17.50
CA PRO A 428 17.56 17.52 17.81
C PRO A 428 17.65 16.57 16.62
N GLY A 429 16.73 16.65 15.65
CA GLY A 429 16.80 15.94 14.38
C GLY A 429 17.91 16.47 13.47
N MET A 430 18.13 17.79 13.45
CA MET A 430 19.28 18.38 12.75
C MET A 430 20.60 17.90 13.35
N ARG A 431 20.72 17.85 14.68
CA ARG A 431 21.88 17.27 15.37
C ARG A 431 22.07 15.79 14.99
N ALA A 432 21.00 15.00 15.05
CA ALA A 432 21.04 13.58 14.69
C ALA A 432 21.44 13.31 13.22
N LEU A 433 21.16 14.23 12.29
CA LEU A 433 21.72 14.19 10.93
C LEU A 433 23.23 14.47 10.96
N MET A 434 23.64 15.58 11.57
CA MET A 434 25.04 16.02 11.56
C MET A 434 25.97 15.03 12.27
N ASP A 435 25.49 14.36 13.33
CA ASP A 435 26.22 13.32 14.07
C ASP A 435 26.65 12.13 13.19
N ARG A 436 25.93 11.88 12.09
CA ARG A 436 26.20 10.79 11.13
C ARG A 436 27.28 11.10 10.09
N ILE A 437 27.69 12.36 9.95
CA ILE A 437 28.78 12.78 9.06
C ILE A 437 30.12 12.62 9.82
N SER A 438 31.21 12.21 9.17
CA SER A 438 32.52 12.13 9.86
C SER A 438 33.10 13.53 10.13
N LEU A 439 34.01 13.68 11.09
CA LEU A 439 34.67 14.97 11.35
C LEU A 439 35.42 15.48 10.11
N ALA A 440 36.08 14.60 9.36
CA ALA A 440 36.76 14.92 8.11
C ALA A 440 35.77 15.43 7.04
N ASP A 441 34.65 14.72 6.85
CA ASP A 441 33.61 15.13 5.89
C ASP A 441 32.94 16.46 6.29
N LEU A 442 32.71 16.72 7.58
CA LEU A 442 32.17 17.99 8.07
C LEU A 442 33.10 19.16 7.71
N ILE A 443 34.41 18.97 7.89
CA ILE A 443 35.47 19.94 7.55
C ILE A 443 35.50 20.20 6.03
N GLU A 444 35.56 19.15 5.19
CA GLU A 444 35.59 19.30 3.73
C GLU A 444 34.29 19.89 3.15
N LEU A 445 33.13 19.54 3.71
CA LEU A 445 31.83 20.08 3.28
C LEU A 445 31.65 21.53 3.73
N ALA A 446 32.03 21.91 4.96
CA ALA A 446 31.95 23.30 5.42
C ALA A 446 32.76 24.22 4.48
N ASN A 447 34.00 23.81 4.18
CA ASN A 447 34.88 24.48 3.20
C ASN A 447 34.19 24.63 1.83
N ARG A 448 33.55 23.57 1.31
CA ARG A 448 32.83 23.59 0.03
C ARG A 448 31.61 24.52 0.02
N TYR A 449 30.84 24.57 1.12
CA TYR A 449 29.62 25.37 1.19
C TYR A 449 29.86 26.84 1.54
N THR A 450 31.03 27.25 2.04
CA THR A 450 31.26 28.63 2.48
C THR A 450 30.99 29.66 1.37
N GLY A 451 31.44 29.40 0.14
CA GLY A 451 31.22 30.29 -1.00
C GLY A 451 29.82 30.25 -1.64
N SER A 452 28.93 29.34 -1.22
CA SER A 452 27.62 29.11 -1.86
C SER A 452 26.42 29.14 -0.92
N ASN A 453 26.60 28.74 0.34
CA ASN A 453 25.55 28.73 1.36
C ASN A 453 26.16 28.84 2.76
N VAL A 454 26.35 30.09 3.21
CA VAL A 454 26.94 30.43 4.52
C VAL A 454 26.23 29.73 5.68
N HIS A 455 24.90 29.67 5.69
CA HIS A 455 24.13 28.98 6.74
C HIS A 455 24.41 27.47 6.81
N THR A 456 24.69 26.83 5.67
CA THR A 456 25.08 25.42 5.64
C THR A 456 26.51 25.23 6.16
N ALA A 457 27.44 26.10 5.75
CA ALA A 457 28.80 26.08 6.27
C ALA A 457 28.83 26.30 7.79
N GLU A 458 28.00 27.21 8.30
CA GLU A 458 27.81 27.47 9.73
C GLU A 458 27.34 26.24 10.52
N LEU A 459 26.31 25.55 10.02
CA LEU A 459 25.78 24.33 10.62
C LEU A 459 26.85 23.22 10.66
N LEU A 460 27.55 23.00 9.54
CA LEU A 460 28.59 21.98 9.41
C LEU A 460 29.79 22.26 10.31
N LEU A 461 30.25 23.52 10.36
CA LEU A 461 31.35 23.93 11.22
C LEU A 461 30.97 23.85 12.69
N SER A 462 29.76 24.28 13.07
CA SER A 462 29.23 24.09 14.43
C SER A 462 29.18 22.60 14.82
N ALA A 463 28.85 21.72 13.87
CA ALA A 463 28.84 20.27 14.10
C ALA A 463 30.24 19.69 14.28
N ALA A 464 31.24 20.21 13.57
CA ALA A 464 32.65 19.84 13.74
C ALA A 464 33.20 20.32 15.10
N GLU A 465 32.92 21.57 15.48
CA GLU A 465 33.30 22.15 16.78
C GLU A 465 32.69 21.41 17.98
N GLY A 466 31.52 20.80 17.80
CA GLY A 466 30.84 20.00 18.82
C GLY A 466 31.39 18.59 19.00
N ARG A 467 32.34 18.12 18.17
CA ARG A 467 32.89 16.76 18.28
C ARG A 467 33.91 16.65 19.41
N GLY A 468 33.82 15.54 20.15
CA GLY A 468 34.92 15.06 20.97
C GLY A 468 36.04 14.51 20.10
N PHE A 469 37.27 14.61 20.59
CA PHE A 469 38.45 14.04 19.93
C PHE A 469 38.37 12.51 19.85
N ASP A 470 38.58 11.96 18.65
CA ASP A 470 38.69 10.53 18.38
C ASP A 470 40.07 10.21 17.78
N PRO A 471 40.94 9.45 18.50
CA PRO A 471 42.23 9.00 17.98
C PRO A 471 42.13 8.21 16.67
N GLY A 472 41.03 7.48 16.45
CA GLY A 472 40.82 6.69 15.23
C GLY A 472 40.50 7.53 13.99
N ALA A 473 40.04 8.77 14.19
CA ALA A 473 39.71 9.71 13.11
C ALA A 473 40.81 10.76 12.86
N LEU A 474 41.86 10.82 13.69
CA LEU A 474 42.89 11.87 13.66
C LEU A 474 43.51 12.07 12.27
N ASP A 475 44.05 11.01 11.65
CA ASP A 475 44.73 11.12 10.35
C ASP A 475 43.80 11.66 9.25
N ALA A 476 42.53 11.25 9.26
CA ALA A 476 41.54 11.71 8.29
C ALA A 476 41.09 13.16 8.55
N ALA A 477 40.85 13.52 9.80
CA ALA A 477 40.45 14.88 10.19
C ALA A 477 41.59 15.90 10.00
N GLN A 478 42.84 15.50 10.30
CA GLN A 478 44.03 16.28 9.99
C GLN A 478 44.19 16.43 8.46
N MET A 479 44.08 15.35 7.69
CA MET A 479 44.22 15.41 6.23
C MET A 479 43.14 16.26 5.57
N ALA A 480 41.91 16.23 6.09
CA ALA A 480 40.84 17.15 5.68
C ALA A 480 41.23 18.60 5.97
N LEU A 481 41.70 18.90 7.19
CA LEU A 481 42.14 20.25 7.59
C LEU A 481 43.30 20.76 6.72
N GLU A 482 44.29 19.91 6.44
CA GLU A 482 45.45 20.21 5.57
C GLU A 482 45.08 20.43 4.10
N ARG A 483 43.93 19.89 3.64
CA ARG A 483 43.42 20.06 2.26
C ARG A 483 42.42 21.21 2.11
N THR A 484 41.90 21.72 3.21
CA THR A 484 40.91 22.81 3.20
C THR A 484 41.57 24.17 3.31
N ASP A 485 42.29 24.57 2.26
CA ASP A 485 42.92 25.90 2.13
C ASP A 485 41.93 27.06 2.39
N TYR A 486 40.62 26.83 2.16
CA TYR A 486 39.59 27.84 2.35
C TYR A 486 39.16 28.00 3.82
N LEU A 487 39.23 26.95 4.66
CA LEU A 487 38.78 27.03 6.07
C LEU A 487 39.57 28.06 6.89
N ILE A 488 40.84 28.21 6.54
CA ILE A 488 41.76 29.27 6.94
C ILE A 488 41.12 30.66 6.72
N TYR A 489 40.52 30.88 5.55
CA TYR A 489 39.80 32.12 5.23
C TYR A 489 38.34 32.16 5.75
N CYS A 490 37.66 31.03 5.95
CA CYS A 490 36.24 31.00 6.34
C CYS A 490 35.98 31.60 7.73
N ILE A 491 36.70 31.12 8.74
CA ILE A 491 36.37 31.38 10.15
C ILE A 491 36.43 32.88 10.53
N PRO A 492 37.31 33.72 9.95
CA PRO A 492 37.25 35.18 10.10
C PRO A 492 35.98 35.85 9.56
N PHE A 493 35.42 35.42 8.41
CA PHE A 493 34.28 36.09 7.77
C PHE A 493 32.91 35.64 8.29
N LEU A 494 32.86 34.50 8.96
CA LEU A 494 31.62 33.91 9.46
C LEU A 494 30.96 34.71 10.62
N PRO A 495 31.68 35.13 11.69
CA PRO A 495 31.07 35.85 12.81
C PRO A 495 31.22 37.38 12.76
N GLY A 496 32.11 37.92 11.91
CA GLY A 496 32.46 39.36 11.90
C GLY A 496 33.28 39.85 13.11
N ASP A 497 33.48 39.02 14.14
CA ASP A 497 34.30 39.30 15.33
C ASP A 497 35.50 38.34 15.41
N ALA A 498 36.70 38.90 15.49
CA ALA A 498 37.96 38.16 15.59
C ALA A 498 38.06 37.26 16.83
N ARG A 499 37.39 37.60 17.94
CA ARG A 499 37.33 36.76 19.15
C ARG A 499 36.46 35.54 18.96
N ILE A 500 35.30 35.70 18.32
CA ILE A 500 34.43 34.56 17.98
C ILE A 500 35.15 33.65 16.98
N ALA A 501 35.86 34.23 15.99
CA ALA A 501 36.70 33.46 15.08
C ALA A 501 37.80 32.67 15.81
N GLN A 502 38.48 33.27 16.80
CA GLN A 502 39.47 32.61 17.64
C GLN A 502 38.86 31.43 18.44
N ASP A 503 37.72 31.64 19.10
CA ASP A 503 37.06 30.61 19.91
C ASP A 503 36.60 29.41 19.07
N ARG A 504 36.09 29.65 17.86
CA ARG A 504 35.72 28.61 16.89
C ARG A 504 36.93 27.81 16.44
N TRP A 505 38.03 28.48 16.09
CA TRP A 505 39.30 27.82 15.80
C TRP A 505 39.77 26.96 16.97
N GLN A 506 39.68 27.47 18.20
CA GLN A 506 40.08 26.70 19.39
C GLN A 506 39.22 25.43 19.55
N ARG A 507 37.91 25.51 19.35
CA ARG A 507 37.02 24.34 19.42
C ARG A 507 37.30 23.33 18.29
N LEU A 508 37.46 23.78 17.05
CA LEU A 508 37.77 22.91 15.92
C LEU A 508 39.12 22.20 16.11
N LEU A 509 40.16 22.92 16.53
CA LEU A 509 41.48 22.34 16.81
C LEU A 509 41.43 21.32 17.96
N ARG A 510 40.60 21.53 18.99
CA ARG A 510 40.35 20.54 20.05
C ARG A 510 39.63 19.30 19.54
N ALA A 511 38.68 19.44 18.62
CA ALA A 511 37.98 18.32 18.01
C ALA A 511 38.92 17.44 17.16
N VAL A 512 39.81 18.06 16.37
CA VAL A 512 40.76 17.34 15.50
C VAL A 512 41.93 16.73 16.28
N PHE A 513 42.55 17.49 17.19
CA PHE A 513 43.84 17.13 17.80
C PHE A 513 43.77 16.75 19.29
N GLY A 514 42.63 16.97 19.94
CA GLY A 514 42.43 16.71 21.37
C GLY A 514 43.24 17.62 22.30
N ALA A 515 43.30 17.23 23.57
CA ALA A 515 44.06 17.98 24.60
C ALA A 515 45.58 17.96 24.34
N GLN A 516 46.07 16.99 23.57
CA GLN A 516 47.48 16.77 23.22
C GLN A 516 48.11 17.96 22.47
N LEU A 517 47.27 18.84 21.88
CA LEU A 517 47.73 20.06 21.23
C LEU A 517 48.34 21.07 22.23
N GLY A 518 48.04 20.95 23.53
CA GLY A 518 48.67 21.73 24.60
C GLY A 518 50.00 21.18 25.10
N ASP A 519 50.37 19.95 24.74
CA ASP A 519 51.64 19.34 25.15
C ASP A 519 52.80 19.97 24.37
N GLU A 520 53.65 20.74 25.04
CA GLU A 520 54.76 21.48 24.41
C GLU A 520 55.79 20.56 23.71
N HIS A 521 55.94 19.34 24.24
CA HIS A 521 56.75 18.25 23.67
C HIS A 521 55.91 17.26 22.85
N GLY A 522 54.60 17.53 22.73
CA GLY A 522 53.65 16.76 21.96
C GLY A 522 53.95 16.87 20.47
N ARG A 523 54.07 15.71 19.83
CA ARG A 523 54.28 15.60 18.38
C ARG A 523 53.23 16.39 17.59
N VAL A 524 51.99 16.41 18.06
CA VAL A 524 50.84 17.02 17.38
C VAL A 524 51.00 18.54 17.27
N HIS A 525 51.34 19.24 18.35
CA HIS A 525 51.59 20.69 18.31
C HIS A 525 52.75 21.04 17.36
N HIS A 526 53.84 20.26 17.40
CA HIS A 526 54.96 20.44 16.48
C HIS A 526 54.58 20.19 15.02
N ASP A 527 53.85 19.12 14.72
CA ASP A 527 53.43 18.77 13.35
C ASP A 527 52.46 19.83 12.78
N VAL A 528 51.58 20.44 13.60
CA VAL A 528 50.71 21.58 13.21
C VAL A 528 51.52 22.85 12.91
N LEU A 529 52.41 23.27 13.81
CA LEU A 529 53.26 24.46 13.56
C LEU A 529 54.15 24.27 12.32
N LYS A 530 54.62 23.05 12.09
CA LYS A 530 55.40 22.67 10.91
C LYS A 530 54.60 22.71 9.61
N PHE A 531 53.31 22.35 9.64
CA PHE A 531 52.43 22.48 8.47
C PHE A 531 52.27 23.95 8.06
N LEU A 532 51.95 24.82 9.02
CA LEU A 532 51.80 26.27 8.80
C LEU A 532 53.15 26.95 8.43
N GLY A 533 54.27 26.37 8.85
CA GLY A 533 55.63 26.83 8.51
C GLY A 533 56.11 26.53 7.08
N ARG A 534 55.33 25.85 6.23
CA ARG A 534 55.70 25.51 4.84
C ARG A 534 55.83 26.78 3.95
N LYS A 535 56.48 26.68 2.79
CA LYS A 535 56.74 27.86 1.90
C LYS A 535 55.53 28.18 1.01
N ASP A 536 54.73 27.16 0.82
CA ASP A 536 53.55 26.99 -0.01
C ASP A 536 52.26 26.97 0.83
N ALA A 537 52.36 27.14 2.15
CA ALA A 537 51.20 27.36 3.01
C ALA A 537 50.58 28.75 2.76
N PRO A 538 49.25 28.88 2.78
CA PRO A 538 48.58 30.17 2.79
C PRO A 538 48.91 30.95 4.08
N GLU A 539 48.79 32.29 4.01
CA GLU A 539 48.99 33.22 5.13
C GLU A 539 48.19 32.79 6.37
N VAL A 540 48.85 32.63 7.53
CA VAL A 540 48.19 32.26 8.79
C VAL A 540 47.31 33.41 9.29
N PRO A 541 45.97 33.24 9.36
CA PRO A 541 45.06 34.28 9.82
C PRO A 541 45.33 34.60 11.30
N PRO A 542 45.25 35.88 11.71
CA PRO A 542 45.46 36.26 13.11
C PRO A 542 44.59 35.45 14.10
N ALA A 543 43.34 35.16 13.76
CA ALA A 543 42.45 34.36 14.60
C ALA A 543 42.93 32.91 14.83
N LEU A 544 43.55 32.28 13.82
CA LEU A 544 44.14 30.94 13.95
C LEU A 544 45.41 30.99 14.82
N ALA A 545 46.28 31.98 14.60
CA ALA A 545 47.46 32.19 15.44
C ALA A 545 47.07 32.46 16.91
N PHE A 546 46.09 33.33 17.17
CA PHE A 546 45.59 33.57 18.52
C PHE A 546 44.93 32.34 19.13
N ALA A 547 44.26 31.49 18.35
CA ALA A 547 43.72 30.22 18.84
C ALA A 547 44.85 29.25 19.24
N LEU A 548 45.85 29.06 18.37
CA LEU A 548 47.03 28.22 18.65
C LEU A 548 47.77 28.70 19.91
N ARG A 549 47.92 30.01 20.11
CA ARG A 549 48.55 30.62 21.29
C ARG A 549 47.86 30.26 22.63
N THR A 550 46.60 29.81 22.60
CA THR A 550 45.87 29.40 23.82
C THR A 550 46.24 28.01 24.34
N PHE A 551 46.89 27.17 23.51
CA PHE A 551 47.17 25.77 23.87
C PHE A 551 48.47 25.58 24.67
N PRO A 552 49.61 26.20 24.32
CA PRO A 552 50.84 26.04 25.10
C PRO A 552 50.70 26.62 26.51
N GLY A 553 51.07 25.85 27.53
CA GLY A 553 51.14 26.34 28.92
C GLY A 553 52.30 27.33 29.15
N THR A 554 53.37 27.22 28.38
CA THR A 554 54.64 27.92 28.59
C THR A 554 54.78 29.20 27.74
N LEU A 555 55.74 30.05 28.13
CA LEU A 555 56.13 31.22 27.34
C LEU A 555 56.82 30.83 26.02
N THR A 556 57.65 29.78 26.03
CA THR A 556 58.41 29.32 24.86
C THR A 556 57.50 28.75 23.76
N GLY A 557 56.49 27.97 24.12
CA GLY A 557 55.49 27.49 23.17
C GLY A 557 54.68 28.63 22.55
N LYS A 558 54.30 29.65 23.34
CA LYS A 558 53.62 30.85 22.84
C LYS A 558 54.50 31.67 21.89
N ALA A 559 55.77 31.86 22.22
CA ALA A 559 56.72 32.57 21.38
C ALA A 559 56.86 31.94 19.97
N ARG A 560 56.83 30.60 19.86
CA ARG A 560 56.86 29.90 18.56
C ARG A 560 55.63 30.16 17.70
N VAL A 561 54.45 30.27 18.32
CA VAL A 561 53.20 30.66 17.61
C VAL A 561 53.29 32.13 17.16
N ASP A 562 53.78 33.00 18.04
CA ASP A 562 53.96 34.43 17.75
C ASP A 562 54.98 34.66 16.62
N GLN A 563 56.06 33.87 16.56
CA GLN A 563 57.06 33.91 15.49
C GLN A 563 56.44 33.55 14.12
N LEU A 564 55.59 32.52 14.04
CA LEU A 564 54.89 32.16 12.80
C LEU A 564 53.92 33.26 12.35
N ALA A 565 53.15 33.83 13.28
CA ALA A 565 52.24 34.94 12.96
C ALA A 565 52.99 36.21 12.52
N ALA A 566 54.13 36.51 13.15
CA ALA A 566 54.98 37.64 12.77
C ALA A 566 55.62 37.45 11.40
N ARG A 567 56.09 36.23 11.06
CA ARG A 567 56.63 35.90 9.73
C ARG A 567 55.64 36.24 8.63
N ASP A 568 54.41 35.77 8.76
CA ASP A 568 53.41 35.93 7.70
C ASP A 568 52.99 37.40 7.52
N PHE A 569 52.94 38.17 8.60
CA PHE A 569 52.73 39.62 8.54
C PHE A 569 53.86 40.36 7.78
N TYR A 570 55.12 39.93 7.95
CA TYR A 570 56.26 40.49 7.19
C TYR A 570 56.21 40.09 5.71
N LEU A 571 55.88 38.82 5.41
CA LEU A 571 55.73 38.33 4.04
C LEU A 571 54.58 39.04 3.31
N ALA A 572 53.44 39.26 3.98
CA ALA A 572 52.30 40.01 3.45
C ALA A 572 52.65 41.50 3.19
N ALA A 573 53.59 42.07 3.96
CA ALA A 573 54.14 43.40 3.73
C ALA A 573 55.18 43.47 2.59
N GLY A 574 55.46 42.35 1.90
CA GLY A 574 56.45 42.27 0.82
C GLY A 574 57.91 42.26 1.28
N LEU A 575 58.15 41.97 2.56
CA LEU A 575 59.49 41.86 3.14
C LEU A 575 60.01 40.41 3.03
N GLU A 576 61.33 40.25 3.06
CA GLU A 576 61.95 38.91 3.00
C GLU A 576 61.69 38.08 4.28
N ASP A 577 61.76 36.74 4.16
CA ASP A 577 61.62 35.79 5.28
C ASP A 577 62.85 35.88 6.20
N ILE A 578 62.84 36.82 7.14
CA ILE A 578 63.96 37.11 8.05
C ILE A 578 64.09 36.15 9.25
N TRP A 579 63.35 35.03 9.28
CA TRP A 579 63.34 34.07 10.41
C TRP A 579 64.14 32.78 10.12
N PRO A 580 65.45 32.71 10.46
CA PRO A 580 66.30 31.56 10.15
C PRO A 580 65.98 30.28 10.94
N GLU A 581 65.24 30.39 12.05
CA GLU A 581 64.84 29.28 12.93
C GLU A 581 64.01 28.21 12.19
N ARG A 582 63.39 28.59 11.08
CA ARG A 582 62.71 27.70 10.13
C ARG A 582 63.62 26.62 9.57
N ASP A 583 64.83 26.98 9.15
CA ASP A 583 65.81 26.01 8.68
C ASP A 583 66.31 25.12 9.83
N GLU A 584 66.30 25.60 11.08
CA GLU A 584 66.71 24.82 12.25
C GLU A 584 65.63 23.81 12.64
N LEU A 585 64.35 24.18 12.58
CA LEU A 585 63.22 23.25 12.73
C LEU A 585 63.25 22.16 11.64
N LEU A 586 63.49 22.54 10.38
CA LEU A 586 63.61 21.60 9.27
C LEU A 586 64.90 20.74 9.33
N ARG A 587 66.01 21.28 9.86
CA ARG A 587 67.25 20.52 10.12
C ARG A 587 67.07 19.53 11.26
N ALA A 588 66.43 19.92 12.36
CA ALA A 588 66.15 19.03 13.50
C ALA A 588 65.30 17.83 13.10
N GLU A 589 64.33 17.99 12.19
CA GLU A 589 63.60 16.85 11.61
C GLU A 589 64.56 15.87 10.92
N ARG A 590 65.46 16.34 10.03
CA ARG A 590 66.40 15.46 9.31
C ARG A 590 67.22 14.62 10.29
N THR A 591 67.71 15.23 11.37
CA THR A 591 68.47 14.54 12.43
C THR A 591 67.62 13.47 13.13
N THR A 592 66.37 13.79 13.47
CA THR A 592 65.45 12.86 14.17
C THR A 592 64.99 11.71 13.27
N LYS A 593 64.78 11.97 11.98
CA LYS A 593 64.39 10.99 10.95
C LYS A 593 65.54 10.01 10.65
N VAL A 594 66.78 10.51 10.59
CA VAL A 594 68.00 9.69 10.48
C VAL A 594 68.23 8.83 11.74
N MET A 595 67.97 9.36 12.93
CA MET A 595 68.02 8.55 14.17
C MET A 595 66.95 7.45 14.20
N ARG A 596 65.73 7.71 13.70
CA ARG A 596 64.67 6.68 13.59
C ARG A 596 65.00 5.57 12.58
N GLN A 597 65.57 5.91 11.42
CA GLN A 597 66.02 4.89 10.47
C GLN A 597 67.14 4.02 11.06
N ARG A 598 68.06 4.60 11.85
CA ARG A 598 69.11 3.84 12.55
C ARG A 598 68.56 2.92 13.66
N SER A 599 67.59 3.37 14.45
CA SER A 599 66.97 2.52 15.50
C SER A 599 66.11 1.40 14.90
N SER A 600 65.45 1.60 13.77
CA SER A 600 64.69 0.54 13.06
C SER A 600 65.54 -0.51 12.32
N HIS A 601 66.87 -0.37 12.33
CA HIS A 601 67.81 -1.33 11.72
C HIS A 601 68.84 -1.88 12.75
N GLY A 602 68.70 -1.56 14.04
CA GLY A 602 69.65 -1.93 15.08
C GLY A 602 69.44 -3.32 15.70
N ASP A 603 68.18 -3.72 15.95
CA ASP A 603 67.85 -4.93 16.71
C ASP A 603 67.51 -6.12 15.81
N SER A 604 68.53 -6.78 15.23
CA SER A 604 68.37 -8.06 14.50
C SER A 604 69.65 -8.91 14.41
N ALA A 605 70.44 -9.02 15.48
CA ALA A 605 71.34 -10.16 15.78
C ALA A 605 71.99 -9.96 17.18
N GLY A 606 72.04 -10.90 18.13
CA GLY A 606 71.50 -12.26 18.17
C GLY A 606 72.50 -13.22 18.84
N THR A 607 72.17 -13.85 19.97
CA THR A 607 72.95 -14.99 20.51
C THR A 607 72.04 -15.98 21.26
N VAL A 608 72.32 -17.27 21.09
CA VAL A 608 71.47 -18.42 21.44
C VAL A 608 72.22 -19.35 22.38
N THR A 609 71.54 -20.04 23.32
CA THR A 609 71.82 -21.47 23.63
C THR A 609 70.74 -22.17 24.48
N ARG A 610 70.18 -23.28 23.93
CA ARG A 610 69.83 -24.62 24.50
C ARG A 610 69.23 -24.71 25.92
N SER A 611 68.25 -25.58 26.26
CA SER A 611 67.59 -26.76 25.63
C SER A 611 66.42 -27.23 26.55
N ALA A 612 65.52 -28.20 26.28
CA ALA A 612 65.07 -28.98 25.10
C ALA A 612 63.79 -29.80 25.51
N VAL A 613 63.24 -30.66 24.63
CA VAL A 613 62.15 -31.66 24.85
C VAL A 613 60.75 -31.05 25.06
N ALA A 614 59.67 -31.35 24.34
CA ALA A 614 59.36 -32.03 23.05
C ALA A 614 57.97 -31.47 22.56
N ALA A 615 57.29 -31.88 21.47
CA ALA A 615 57.42 -32.98 20.51
C ALA A 615 56.87 -32.56 19.11
N ALA A 616 56.49 -33.53 18.26
CA ALA A 616 55.80 -33.39 16.96
C ALA A 616 54.98 -34.68 16.68
N PRO A 617 54.26 -34.89 15.55
CA PRO A 617 53.96 -34.07 14.36
C PRO A 617 52.41 -33.95 14.11
N ALA A 618 51.78 -33.59 12.97
CA ALA A 618 52.20 -33.48 11.57
C ALA A 618 51.39 -32.51 10.69
N ARG A 619 52.13 -31.83 9.80
CA ARG A 619 51.88 -31.53 8.38
C ARG A 619 50.52 -31.91 7.74
N VAL A 620 49.93 -30.94 7.02
CA VAL A 620 49.74 -31.06 5.55
C VAL A 620 50.23 -29.76 4.87
N ARG A 621 50.92 -29.91 3.75
CA ARG A 621 51.51 -28.83 2.93
C ARG A 621 50.81 -28.86 1.57
N ARG A 622 50.37 -27.73 1.02
CA ARG A 622 50.18 -27.57 -0.44
C ARG A 622 50.27 -26.09 -0.83
N SER A 623 51.15 -25.84 -1.79
CA SER A 623 51.41 -24.55 -2.44
C SER A 623 51.26 -24.74 -3.93
N VAL A 624 50.44 -23.92 -4.60
CA VAL A 624 50.53 -23.67 -6.05
C VAL A 624 50.21 -22.18 -6.32
N GLU A 625 50.88 -21.67 -7.34
CA GLU A 625 51.12 -20.29 -7.81
C GLU A 625 49.93 -19.41 -8.23
N PRO A 626 50.17 -18.09 -8.48
CA PRO A 626 49.13 -17.11 -8.79
C PRO A 626 48.84 -16.93 -10.29
N ARG A 627 47.57 -16.70 -10.64
CA ARG A 627 47.13 -16.15 -11.94
C ARG A 627 45.87 -15.30 -11.78
N LEU A 628 46.00 -13.98 -11.66
CA LEU A 628 44.90 -13.03 -11.90
C LEU A 628 45.41 -11.58 -12.01
N LEU A 629 46.03 -11.24 -13.15
CA LEU A 629 46.52 -9.89 -13.44
C LEU A 629 46.36 -9.54 -14.94
N MET A 630 45.16 -9.77 -15.49
CA MET A 630 44.88 -9.48 -16.91
C MET A 630 43.39 -9.23 -17.26
N ILE A 631 42.62 -8.54 -16.39
CA ILE A 631 41.22 -8.16 -16.67
C ILE A 631 40.97 -6.64 -16.56
N ILE A 632 41.75 -5.90 -15.77
CA ILE A 632 41.49 -4.47 -15.49
C ILE A 632 41.80 -3.55 -16.70
N GLY A 633 42.65 -3.98 -17.64
CA GLY A 633 43.01 -3.18 -18.83
C GLY A 633 41.92 -3.02 -19.89
N GLY A 634 40.90 -3.89 -19.93
CA GLY A 634 39.88 -3.89 -20.98
C GLY A 634 38.78 -2.84 -20.80
N ALA A 635 38.40 -2.53 -19.56
CA ALA A 635 37.26 -1.65 -19.28
C ALA A 635 37.54 -0.16 -19.57
N ALA A 636 38.78 0.29 -19.34
CA ALA A 636 39.15 1.70 -19.53
C ALA A 636 39.11 2.15 -21.00
N LEU A 637 39.44 1.26 -21.95
CA LEU A 637 39.48 1.61 -23.38
C LEU A 637 38.08 1.85 -23.96
N VAL A 638 37.08 1.12 -23.49
CA VAL A 638 35.68 1.20 -23.96
C VAL A 638 35.03 2.52 -23.54
N VAL A 639 35.31 3.01 -22.33
CA VAL A 639 34.78 4.29 -21.84
C VAL A 639 35.35 5.48 -22.61
N VAL A 640 36.66 5.47 -22.92
CA VAL A 640 37.29 6.53 -23.73
C VAL A 640 36.74 6.57 -25.16
N ALA A 641 36.51 5.41 -25.78
CA ALA A 641 35.89 5.33 -27.10
C ALA A 641 34.44 5.87 -27.13
N LEU A 642 33.64 5.55 -26.10
CA LEU A 642 32.26 6.05 -25.99
C LEU A 642 32.19 7.57 -25.79
N VAL A 643 33.08 8.15 -24.98
CA VAL A 643 33.14 9.61 -24.78
C VAL A 643 33.55 10.34 -26.07
N ALA A 644 34.48 9.78 -26.85
CA ALA A 644 34.88 10.37 -28.14
C ALA A 644 33.74 10.40 -29.17
N VAL A 645 32.91 9.35 -29.24
CA VAL A 645 31.75 9.30 -30.15
C VAL A 645 30.66 10.31 -29.75
N VAL A 646 30.39 10.48 -28.45
CA VAL A 646 29.42 11.47 -27.98
C VAL A 646 29.89 12.90 -28.26
N ILE A 647 31.18 13.21 -28.04
CA ILE A 647 31.72 14.54 -28.33
C ILE A 647 31.66 14.85 -29.84
N PHE A 648 32.02 13.89 -30.71
CA PHE A 648 31.96 14.09 -32.16
C PHE A 648 30.52 14.28 -32.68
N ALA A 649 29.54 13.62 -32.05
CA ALA A 649 28.12 13.76 -32.40
C ALA A 649 27.52 15.12 -31.99
N MET A 650 28.08 15.83 -31.01
CA MET A 650 27.56 17.15 -30.58
C MET A 650 28.26 18.34 -31.26
N SER A 651 29.35 18.13 -32.00
CA SER A 651 30.08 19.20 -32.70
C SER A 651 29.72 19.39 -34.19
N GLY A 652 28.85 18.55 -34.76
CA GLY A 652 28.46 18.63 -36.18
C GLY A 652 27.12 19.31 -36.40
N GLY A 653 27.09 20.65 -36.49
CA GLY A 653 25.82 21.39 -36.48
C GLY A 653 25.81 22.82 -37.03
N SER A 654 26.65 23.16 -38.02
CA SER A 654 26.45 24.37 -38.84
C SER A 654 27.16 24.30 -40.20
N GLN A 655 26.40 23.98 -41.25
CA GLN A 655 26.53 24.53 -42.60
C GLN A 655 25.11 24.85 -43.10
#